data_AF-A0AAV9SV49-F1
#
_entry.id   AF-A0AAV9SV49-F1
#
_cell.length_a   1.000
_cell.length_b   1.000
_cell.length_c   1.000
_cell.angle_alpha   90.00
_cell.angle_beta   90.00
_cell.angle_gamma   90.00
#
_symmetry.space_group_name_H-M   'P 1'
#
loop_
_entity.id
_entity.type
_entity.pdbx_description
1 polymer ?
#
loop_
_entity_poly.entity_id
_entity_poly.type
_entity_poly.pdbx_seq_one_letter_code
_entity_poly.pdbx_strand_id
1 'polypeptide(L)'
;MRVPQILLSRVLRGVATATGSRPAETAPVERWISSIRTVEGSLLDWKAATSGSLSETDGEKTVHLANMVLAICYLREATRKSHEISPAELSQCWEIVRAAIDVFGKDKSLGGFPVSSSLQGLSTVSLCDLSEDGSPGEQFHLHIGTPRGSRLSRGFDLHSSLSPVHTWILAGEVRNDSYQVDSVTDPAEATHATYTLSRSCAEPKGDNRTSAPPEKHLVVEKAGKFVRAREVGSKTHTRNASYSLPADAFQTFEVDPDTLFAALTFSEASRGSVRDTVVLGPVEGHLSIEFPSPTTLAPRELADLVEAARSWEGLIEEGREHARKAEWEYALQAFNSALSLCGPEKSFPNAGFYRHLVLGEVGSVNRRFGRYESARSFLEEAINGLKPCIQRIEFSGELGVTYRHIGQLENASDAFAKQYEVAKELGSAREMCRAVGNMGMINYQLSQRDGSEYLLDQAIAQLQERVSLAEDLKRTASLQAGNSSSKHWLHIFETWKTIGLCRLSICHYTRGNVEKAIVTSAEALEMTAGSKDVTVKAMTRFFHGRALMKGGRQEEALALFNMPGTCSPAIAFAKEPSEEHRGYLQELVDIGADLDIVDEQGYTALDHAVFSGDAMTEAVILEGLRRTSEEDVAERQTEARLRKGYRELFQERLRPVLLGGGRHVLSKLRKAYAESLETDETKKRAFDGLKFMWYSDFLDFKRLPRSDDGLVREFDSRWTVESAARAAEKVVFISYRWINKAPGAKSPDDDHHTQYRRMINAIDEYLRLTPSVHKDKLGIWMDHACVNQDDPNAGVSALPMIIAQCDAMISLVDEDYYDRGWCAVEVMMAETLRSSYSIHQWYEHVLQPGGSRVEGVLREAPDRPIGMMKDKRLTFETDRPKVLFLERQSKLLR
;
A
#
# COMPACT_ATOMS: atom_id res chain seq x y z
N MET A 1 -15.98 5.72 27.70
CA MET A 1 -16.13 4.58 28.64
C MET A 1 -15.84 5.05 30.06
N ARG A 2 -16.24 4.33 31.12
CA ARG A 2 -15.99 4.70 32.54
C ARG A 2 -15.29 3.55 33.26
N VAL A 3 -14.13 3.81 33.87
CA VAL A 3 -13.33 2.82 34.61
C VAL A 3 -13.23 3.23 36.09
N PRO A 4 -13.61 2.36 37.03
CA PRO A 4 -13.50 2.64 38.46
C PRO A 4 -12.05 2.53 38.93
N GLN A 5 -11.67 3.37 39.89
CA GLN A 5 -10.33 3.42 40.50
C GLN A 5 -9.86 2.06 41.03
N ILE A 6 -10.75 1.29 41.66
CA ILE A 6 -10.46 -0.05 42.20
C ILE A 6 -9.96 -1.00 41.10
N LEU A 7 -10.51 -0.89 39.89
CA LEU A 7 -10.09 -1.71 38.75
C LEU A 7 -8.68 -1.33 38.29
N LEU A 8 -8.36 -0.03 38.22
CA LEU A 8 -7.02 0.43 37.85
C LEU A 8 -5.96 -0.11 38.82
N SER A 9 -6.20 -0.05 40.12
CA SER A 9 -5.29 -0.60 41.13
C SER A 9 -5.16 -2.13 41.03
N ARG A 10 -6.25 -2.84 40.70
CA ARG A 10 -6.21 -4.29 40.49
C ARG A 10 -5.38 -4.64 39.26
N VAL A 11 -5.63 -3.98 38.13
CA VAL A 11 -4.89 -4.20 36.87
C VAL A 11 -3.41 -3.85 37.02
N LEU A 12 -3.07 -2.76 37.73
CA LEU A 12 -1.67 -2.41 38.01
C LEU A 12 -0.91 -3.55 38.67
N ARG A 13 -1.50 -4.24 39.66
CA ARG A 13 -0.85 -5.39 40.31
C ARG A 13 -0.60 -6.54 39.33
N GLY A 14 -1.56 -6.84 38.46
CA GLY A 14 -1.40 -7.90 37.46
C GLY A 14 -0.36 -7.57 36.38
N VAL A 15 -0.34 -6.34 35.88
CA VAL A 15 0.68 -5.90 34.90
C VAL A 15 2.05 -5.83 35.55
N ALA A 16 2.16 -5.34 36.80
CA ALA A 16 3.42 -5.30 37.53
C ALA A 16 3.99 -6.71 37.76
N THR A 17 3.13 -7.69 38.02
CA THR A 17 3.51 -9.10 38.13
C THR A 17 4.04 -9.63 36.80
N ALA A 18 3.33 -9.36 35.70
CA ALA A 18 3.72 -9.80 34.36
C ALA A 18 5.02 -9.15 33.86
N THR A 19 5.31 -7.91 34.27
CA THR A 19 6.52 -7.16 33.88
C THR A 19 7.71 -7.35 34.84
N GLY A 20 7.48 -7.93 36.03
CA GLY A 20 8.47 -7.98 37.10
C GLY A 20 8.80 -6.59 37.68
N SER A 21 7.88 -5.63 37.58
CA SER A 21 8.10 -4.24 37.99
C SER A 21 8.36 -4.09 39.49
N ARG A 22 9.24 -3.16 39.84
CA ARG A 22 9.63 -2.87 41.23
C ARG A 22 8.71 -1.84 41.87
N PRO A 23 8.63 -1.75 43.21
CA PRO A 23 7.86 -0.71 43.91
C PRO A 23 8.22 0.72 43.50
N ALA A 24 9.47 0.97 43.09
CA ALA A 24 9.90 2.28 42.59
C ALA A 24 9.19 2.69 41.28
N GLU A 25 8.81 1.71 40.45
CA GLU A 25 8.13 1.93 39.17
C GLU A 25 6.60 2.00 39.36
N THR A 26 6.04 1.22 40.30
CA THR A 26 4.59 1.13 40.55
C THR A 26 4.07 2.25 41.46
N ALA A 27 4.83 2.70 42.46
CA ALA A 27 4.38 3.70 43.44
C ALA A 27 3.96 5.06 42.84
N PRO A 28 4.63 5.60 41.80
CA PRO A 28 4.12 6.79 41.10
C PRO A 28 2.76 6.55 40.43
N VAL A 29 2.56 5.38 39.82
CA VAL A 29 1.29 5.01 39.19
C VAL A 29 0.18 4.85 40.24
N GLU A 30 0.48 4.26 41.41
CA GLU A 30 -0.47 4.16 42.52
C GLU A 30 -0.88 5.54 43.07
N ARG A 31 0.06 6.46 43.22
CA ARG A 31 -0.23 7.85 43.61
C ARG A 31 -1.11 8.55 42.57
N TRP A 32 -0.80 8.35 41.29
CA TRP A 32 -1.62 8.86 40.21
C TRP A 32 -3.04 8.28 40.25
N ILE A 33 -3.20 6.95 40.33
CA ILE A 33 -4.51 6.29 40.47
C ILE A 33 -5.26 6.81 41.71
N SER A 34 -4.56 7.10 42.80
CA SER A 34 -5.15 7.67 44.02
C SER A 34 -5.68 9.09 43.84
N SER A 35 -5.11 9.85 42.91
CA SER A 35 -5.53 11.22 42.59
C SER A 35 -6.76 11.29 41.67
N ILE A 36 -7.06 10.21 40.93
CA ILE A 36 -8.18 10.15 39.98
C ILE A 36 -9.37 9.37 40.57
N ARG A 37 -10.56 10.00 40.64
CA ARG A 37 -11.77 9.32 41.13
C ARG A 37 -12.36 8.34 40.11
N THR A 38 -12.44 8.74 38.85
CA THR A 38 -12.89 7.92 37.72
C THR A 38 -12.29 8.47 36.43
N VAL A 39 -11.89 7.58 35.52
CA VAL A 39 -11.46 7.99 34.17
C VAL A 39 -12.65 7.80 33.22
N GLU A 40 -13.05 8.88 32.55
CA GLU A 40 -14.15 8.91 31.59
C GLU A 40 -13.64 9.41 30.24
N GLY A 41 -14.13 8.81 29.15
CA GLY A 41 -13.73 9.19 27.78
C GLY A 41 -13.17 8.03 26.95
N SER A 42 -12.48 8.39 25.89
CA SER A 42 -11.75 7.50 24.99
C SER A 42 -10.35 7.14 25.54
N LEU A 43 -9.70 6.14 24.96
CA LEU A 43 -8.31 5.79 25.33
C LEU A 43 -7.34 6.97 25.12
N LEU A 44 -7.58 7.81 24.11
CA LEU A 44 -6.82 9.03 23.83
C LEU A 44 -6.94 10.06 24.96
N ASP A 45 -8.17 10.29 25.44
CA ASP A 45 -8.42 11.20 26.56
C ASP A 45 -7.66 10.74 27.82
N TRP A 46 -7.59 9.43 28.01
CA TRP A 46 -6.92 8.82 29.15
C TRP A 46 -5.40 8.92 29.04
N LYS A 47 -4.85 8.74 27.82
CA LYS A 47 -3.42 8.90 27.53
C LYS A 47 -2.96 10.36 27.64
N ALA A 48 -3.80 11.31 27.25
CA ALA A 48 -3.53 12.74 27.46
C ALA A 48 -3.51 13.08 28.96
N ALA A 49 -4.45 12.53 29.73
CA ALA A 49 -4.50 12.73 31.18
C ALA A 49 -3.32 12.10 31.93
N THR A 50 -2.82 10.93 31.51
CA THR A 50 -1.59 10.34 32.07
C THR A 50 -0.37 11.19 31.73
N SER A 51 -0.23 11.61 30.47
CA SER A 51 0.92 12.43 30.03
C SER A 51 1.01 13.80 30.70
N GLY A 52 -0.13 14.35 31.16
CA GLY A 52 -0.17 15.60 31.94
C GLY A 52 0.14 15.44 33.43
N SER A 53 0.11 14.21 33.97
CA SER A 53 0.25 13.93 35.42
C SER A 53 1.49 13.10 35.78
N LEU A 54 1.94 12.24 34.86
CA LEU A 54 3.15 11.44 34.94
C LEU A 54 4.06 11.91 33.79
N SER A 55 5.28 12.31 34.13
CA SER A 55 6.25 12.87 33.16
C SER A 55 7.41 11.90 32.94
N GLU A 56 8.24 12.15 31.92
CA GLU A 56 9.50 11.40 31.72
C GLU A 56 10.43 11.47 32.95
N THR A 57 10.27 12.48 33.82
CA THR A 57 11.03 12.59 35.08
C THR A 57 10.66 11.54 36.13
N ASP A 58 9.47 10.93 36.01
CA ASP A 58 9.02 9.81 36.85
C ASP A 58 9.56 8.44 36.36
N GLY A 59 10.20 8.42 35.19
CA GLY A 59 10.85 7.25 34.58
C GLY A 59 10.05 6.65 33.42
N GLU A 60 10.75 6.33 32.30
CA GLU A 60 10.18 5.76 31.06
C GLU A 60 9.26 4.55 31.35
N LYS A 61 9.73 3.59 32.17
CA LYS A 61 8.96 2.38 32.54
C LYS A 61 7.64 2.69 33.25
N THR A 62 7.61 3.70 34.13
CA THR A 62 6.42 4.09 34.90
C THR A 62 5.31 4.62 34.00
N VAL A 63 5.66 5.42 32.98
CA VAL A 63 4.69 5.93 31.99
C VAL A 63 4.10 4.78 31.16
N HIS A 64 4.94 3.87 30.67
CA HIS A 64 4.48 2.70 29.91
C HIS A 64 3.64 1.73 30.74
N LEU A 65 3.96 1.59 32.03
CA LEU A 65 3.16 0.80 32.97
C LEU A 65 1.75 1.39 33.15
N ALA A 66 1.64 2.71 33.35
CA ALA A 66 0.35 3.40 33.47
C ALA A 66 -0.50 3.28 32.19
N ASN A 67 0.13 3.43 31.02
CA ASN A 67 -0.55 3.28 29.73
C ASN A 67 -1.06 1.85 29.52
N MET A 68 -0.27 0.83 29.88
CA MET A 68 -0.68 -0.58 29.80
C MET A 68 -1.91 -0.86 30.68
N VAL A 69 -1.94 -0.32 31.90
CA VAL A 69 -3.10 -0.44 32.81
C VAL A 69 -4.36 0.13 32.15
N LEU A 70 -4.25 1.31 31.51
CA LEU A 70 -5.38 1.92 30.82
C LEU A 70 -5.85 1.10 29.62
N ALA A 71 -4.94 0.59 28.78
CA ALA A 71 -5.28 -0.23 27.62
C ALA A 71 -6.00 -1.52 28.04
N ILE A 72 -5.51 -2.21 29.07
CA ILE A 72 -6.14 -3.44 29.59
C ILE A 72 -7.51 -3.14 30.20
N CYS A 73 -7.64 -2.09 31.01
CA CYS A 73 -8.94 -1.66 31.52
C CYS A 73 -9.91 -1.28 30.39
N TYR A 74 -9.40 -0.68 29.31
CA TYR A 74 -10.18 -0.31 28.14
C TYR A 74 -10.77 -1.55 27.47
N LEU A 75 -9.91 -2.48 27.03
CA LEU A 75 -10.32 -3.72 26.37
C LEU A 75 -11.32 -4.52 27.21
N ARG A 76 -11.04 -4.64 28.52
CA ARG A 76 -11.90 -5.35 29.47
C ARG A 76 -13.31 -4.77 29.58
N GLU A 77 -13.41 -3.45 29.79
CA GLU A 77 -14.71 -2.80 29.94
C GLU A 77 -15.48 -2.75 28.61
N ALA A 78 -14.77 -2.66 27.48
CA ALA A 78 -15.38 -2.77 26.16
C ALA A 78 -16.04 -4.15 25.98
N THR A 79 -15.34 -5.24 26.29
CA THR A 79 -15.92 -6.59 26.25
C THR A 79 -17.14 -6.73 27.15
N ARG A 80 -17.07 -6.25 28.40
CA ARG A 80 -18.17 -6.37 29.38
C ARG A 80 -19.41 -5.56 29.01
N LYS A 81 -19.23 -4.44 28.31
CA LYS A 81 -20.33 -3.59 27.81
C LYS A 81 -20.79 -3.97 26.41
N SER A 82 -20.23 -5.04 25.84
CA SER A 82 -20.45 -5.44 24.44
C SER A 82 -20.22 -4.29 23.46
N HIS A 83 -19.22 -3.45 23.76
CA HIS A 83 -18.81 -2.36 22.91
C HIS A 83 -17.83 -2.90 21.86
N GLU A 84 -18.14 -2.66 20.58
CA GLU A 84 -17.29 -3.05 19.47
C GLU A 84 -16.10 -2.09 19.35
N ILE A 85 -14.88 -2.63 19.35
CA ILE A 85 -13.65 -1.85 19.27
C ILE A 85 -13.34 -1.58 17.80
N SER A 86 -13.19 -0.30 17.44
CA SER A 86 -12.83 0.09 16.09
C SER A 86 -11.37 -0.28 15.75
N PRO A 87 -11.01 -0.43 14.46
CA PRO A 87 -9.64 -0.69 14.03
C PRO A 87 -8.61 0.33 14.56
N ALA A 88 -9.01 1.60 14.69
CA ALA A 88 -8.16 2.66 15.21
C ALA A 88 -7.88 2.49 16.71
N GLU A 89 -8.90 2.16 17.50
CA GLU A 89 -8.75 1.91 18.94
C GLU A 89 -7.93 0.65 19.22
N LEU A 90 -8.13 -0.42 18.44
CA LEU A 90 -7.32 -1.63 18.55
C LEU A 90 -5.85 -1.35 18.19
N SER A 91 -5.59 -0.52 17.18
CA SER A 91 -4.24 -0.11 16.81
C SER A 91 -3.56 0.71 17.92
N GLN A 92 -4.30 1.62 18.58
CA GLN A 92 -3.79 2.34 19.76
C GLN A 92 -3.47 1.40 20.93
N CYS A 93 -4.33 0.41 21.19
CA CYS A 93 -4.06 -0.60 22.21
C CYS A 93 -2.78 -1.39 21.89
N TRP A 94 -2.60 -1.78 20.63
CA TRP A 94 -1.38 -2.46 20.16
C TRP A 94 -0.13 -1.60 20.33
N GLU A 95 -0.16 -0.32 19.96
CA GLU A 95 0.97 0.61 20.14
C GLU A 95 1.40 0.70 21.61
N ILE A 96 0.44 0.73 22.55
CA ILE A 96 0.72 0.73 23.98
C ILE A 96 1.39 -0.58 24.42
N VAL A 97 0.83 -1.72 23.99
CA VAL A 97 1.37 -3.05 24.33
C VAL A 97 2.79 -3.20 23.79
N ARG A 98 3.02 -2.85 22.53
CA ARG A 98 4.33 -2.92 21.89
C ARG A 98 5.36 -2.02 22.56
N ALA A 99 5.01 -0.76 22.81
CA ALA A 99 5.92 0.18 23.45
C ALA A 99 6.32 -0.28 24.85
N ALA A 100 5.38 -0.87 25.61
CA ALA A 100 5.71 -1.50 26.89
C ALA A 100 6.64 -2.70 26.71
N ILE A 101 6.38 -3.62 25.77
CA ILE A 101 7.26 -4.76 25.48
C ILE A 101 8.69 -4.28 25.14
N ASP A 102 8.83 -3.24 24.31
CA ASP A 102 10.12 -2.65 23.95
C ASP A 102 10.87 -2.12 25.18
N VAL A 103 10.20 -1.31 26.01
CA VAL A 103 10.82 -0.63 27.16
C VAL A 103 11.20 -1.61 28.25
N PHE A 104 10.32 -2.55 28.60
CA PHE A 104 10.61 -3.58 29.59
C PHE A 104 11.59 -4.63 29.06
N GLY A 105 11.67 -4.84 27.75
CA GLY A 105 12.64 -5.72 27.10
C GLY A 105 14.07 -5.18 27.00
N LYS A 106 14.31 -3.88 27.22
CA LYS A 106 15.67 -3.28 27.22
C LYS A 106 16.52 -3.76 28.41
N ASP A 107 15.89 -4.09 29.53
CA ASP A 107 16.57 -4.40 30.78
C ASP A 107 16.70 -5.92 30.98
N LYS A 108 17.86 -6.47 30.62
CA LYS A 108 18.14 -7.92 30.78
C LYS A 108 18.12 -8.40 32.25
N SER A 109 18.10 -7.49 33.22
CA SER A 109 18.05 -7.82 34.65
C SER A 109 16.63 -7.98 35.20
N LEU A 110 15.62 -7.51 34.46
CA LEU A 110 14.21 -7.72 34.75
C LEU A 110 13.70 -8.86 33.86
N GLY A 111 12.89 -9.76 34.42
CA GLY A 111 12.41 -10.96 33.72
C GLY A 111 11.58 -10.72 32.46
N GLY A 112 11.31 -9.47 32.08
CA GLY A 112 10.47 -9.09 30.95
C GLY A 112 9.07 -9.69 31.03
N PHE A 113 8.29 -9.55 29.96
CA PHE A 113 7.04 -10.28 29.85
C PHE A 113 7.33 -11.78 29.63
N PRO A 114 6.76 -12.70 30.43
CA PRO A 114 7.06 -14.12 30.31
C PRO A 114 6.45 -14.71 29.04
N VAL A 115 7.22 -15.55 28.36
CA VAL A 115 6.79 -16.29 27.15
C VAL A 115 6.57 -17.75 27.50
N SER A 116 5.45 -18.30 27.02
CA SER A 116 5.11 -19.72 27.13
C SER A 116 4.54 -20.24 25.80
N SER A 117 4.38 -21.56 25.66
CA SER A 117 3.68 -22.15 24.53
C SER A 117 2.23 -22.47 24.90
N SER A 118 1.29 -22.15 24.01
CA SER A 118 -0.09 -22.63 24.10
C SER A 118 -0.20 -24.08 23.65
N LEU A 119 -1.35 -24.70 23.95
CA LEU A 119 -1.67 -26.05 23.47
C LEU A 119 -1.69 -26.13 21.94
N GLN A 120 -2.09 -25.05 21.27
CA GLN A 120 -2.16 -24.94 19.82
C GLN A 120 -0.79 -24.66 19.17
N GLY A 121 0.30 -24.65 19.96
CA GLY A 121 1.65 -24.35 19.47
C GLY A 121 1.92 -22.87 19.22
N LEU A 122 1.12 -21.98 19.82
CA LEU A 122 1.31 -20.52 19.71
C LEU A 122 2.22 -20.01 20.84
N SER A 123 3.13 -19.10 20.50
CA SER A 123 3.86 -18.33 21.52
C SER A 123 2.90 -17.41 22.25
N THR A 124 2.92 -17.45 23.57
CA THR A 124 2.00 -16.72 24.45
C THR A 124 2.80 -15.81 25.37
N VAL A 125 2.67 -14.50 25.19
CA VAL A 125 3.24 -13.47 26.05
C VAL A 125 2.19 -13.06 27.07
N SER A 126 2.46 -13.23 28.37
CA SER A 126 1.53 -12.82 29.43
C SER A 126 1.63 -11.32 29.68
N LEU A 127 0.54 -10.59 29.49
CA LEU A 127 0.49 -9.14 29.63
C LEU A 127 -0.05 -8.71 30.99
N CYS A 128 -0.95 -9.51 31.57
CA CYS A 128 -1.53 -9.27 32.89
C CYS A 128 -2.17 -10.56 33.43
N ASP A 129 -1.93 -10.88 34.70
CA ASP A 129 -2.60 -11.95 35.42
C ASP A 129 -3.21 -11.40 36.72
N LEU A 130 -4.54 -11.57 36.88
CA LEU A 130 -5.31 -11.09 38.04
C LEU A 130 -5.84 -12.24 38.90
N SER A 131 -5.19 -13.40 38.83
CA SER A 131 -5.49 -14.58 39.66
C SER A 131 -5.03 -14.36 41.11
N GLU A 132 -5.88 -14.70 42.08
CA GLU A 132 -5.61 -14.59 43.51
C GLU A 132 -5.72 -15.98 44.16
N ASP A 133 -4.72 -16.35 44.98
CA ASP A 133 -4.72 -17.48 45.91
C ASP A 133 -5.34 -18.80 45.38
N GLY A 134 -4.89 -19.26 44.21
CA GLY A 134 -5.29 -20.55 43.65
C GLY A 134 -6.70 -20.59 43.01
N SER A 135 -7.38 -19.46 42.90
CA SER A 135 -8.60 -19.32 42.10
C SER A 135 -8.29 -18.81 40.69
N PRO A 136 -8.87 -19.39 39.62
CA PRO A 136 -8.61 -18.93 38.26
C PRO A 136 -9.17 -17.51 38.07
N GLY A 137 -8.28 -16.56 37.73
CA GLY A 137 -8.59 -15.14 37.60
C GLY A 137 -8.82 -14.67 36.16
N GLU A 138 -8.81 -13.35 35.99
CA GLU A 138 -8.83 -12.69 34.69
C GLU A 138 -7.41 -12.63 34.12
N GLN A 139 -7.20 -13.06 32.87
CA GLN A 139 -5.87 -13.04 32.24
C GLN A 139 -5.88 -12.38 30.86
N PHE A 140 -4.80 -11.68 30.54
CA PHE A 140 -4.58 -11.04 29.23
C PHE A 140 -3.30 -11.58 28.61
N HIS A 141 -3.41 -12.09 27.39
CA HIS A 141 -2.29 -12.65 26.65
C HIS A 141 -2.20 -12.09 25.24
N LEU A 142 -0.98 -12.07 24.71
CA LEU A 142 -0.70 -11.92 23.29
C LEU A 142 -0.30 -13.29 22.74
N HIS A 143 -1.12 -13.86 21.87
CA HIS A 143 -0.84 -15.11 21.18
C HIS A 143 -0.28 -14.84 19.79
N ILE A 144 0.79 -15.54 19.44
CA ILE A 144 1.50 -15.38 18.17
C ILE A 144 1.79 -16.76 17.58
N GLY A 145 1.31 -16.98 16.37
CA GLY A 145 1.66 -18.14 15.55
C GLY A 145 2.68 -17.71 14.51
N THR A 146 3.92 -18.19 14.64
CA THR A 146 4.95 -17.97 13.61
C THR A 146 4.93 -19.07 12.56
N PRO A 147 5.26 -18.77 11.30
CA PRO A 147 5.50 -19.79 10.29
C PRO A 147 6.55 -20.79 10.77
N ARG A 148 6.28 -22.09 10.66
CA ARG A 148 7.08 -23.23 11.21
C ARG A 148 6.99 -23.48 12.72
N GLY A 149 6.08 -22.81 13.44
CA GLY A 149 5.71 -23.25 14.80
C GLY A 149 5.19 -24.69 14.75
N SER A 150 5.77 -25.56 15.56
CA SER A 150 5.30 -26.92 15.82
C SER A 150 3.83 -26.89 16.27
N ARG A 151 2.94 -27.29 15.37
CA ARG A 151 1.51 -27.45 15.65
C ARG A 151 1.26 -28.86 16.16
N LEU A 152 0.16 -29.02 16.90
CA LEU A 152 -0.28 -30.33 17.39
C LEU A 152 -0.24 -31.38 16.27
N SER A 153 0.18 -32.59 16.63
CA SER A 153 0.14 -33.74 15.72
C SER A 153 -1.30 -33.94 15.22
N ARG A 154 -1.46 -34.17 13.90
CA ARG A 154 -2.75 -34.40 13.23
C ARG A 154 -3.71 -35.23 14.10
N GLY A 155 -4.85 -34.64 14.47
CA GLY A 155 -5.94 -35.34 15.15
C GLY A 155 -6.30 -34.87 16.56
N PHE A 156 -5.64 -33.84 17.10
CA PHE A 156 -5.94 -33.27 18.45
C PHE A 156 -6.28 -31.77 18.41
N ASP A 157 -6.69 -31.25 17.25
CA ASP A 157 -6.93 -29.81 17.04
C ASP A 157 -8.25 -29.33 17.69
N LEU A 158 -9.16 -30.26 17.98
CA LEU A 158 -10.47 -30.00 18.57
C LEU A 158 -10.38 -29.95 20.11
N HIS A 159 -10.66 -28.78 20.68
CA HIS A 159 -10.51 -28.55 22.13
C HIS A 159 -11.61 -27.63 22.66
N SER A 160 -11.92 -27.77 23.95
CA SER A 160 -12.81 -26.84 24.67
C SER A 160 -12.02 -25.79 25.44
N SER A 161 -12.61 -24.59 25.60
CA SER A 161 -12.01 -23.53 26.42
C SER A 161 -12.44 -23.65 27.89
N LEU A 162 -11.49 -23.47 28.82
CA LEU A 162 -11.75 -23.53 30.27
C LEU A 162 -12.65 -22.40 30.77
N SER A 163 -12.55 -21.23 30.14
CA SER A 163 -13.25 -20.01 30.53
C SER A 163 -13.66 -19.24 29.28
N PRO A 164 -14.63 -18.31 29.37
CA PRO A 164 -14.97 -17.47 28.25
C PRO A 164 -13.74 -16.68 27.80
N VAL A 165 -13.43 -16.72 26.51
CA VAL A 165 -12.29 -16.00 25.90
C VAL A 165 -12.83 -15.01 24.89
N HIS A 166 -12.35 -13.79 24.96
CA HIS A 166 -12.53 -12.79 23.92
C HIS A 166 -11.21 -12.56 23.20
N THR A 167 -11.26 -12.48 21.87
CA THR A 167 -10.08 -12.41 21.01
C THR A 167 -10.19 -11.23 20.05
N TRP A 168 -9.12 -10.44 19.94
CA TRP A 168 -8.95 -9.38 18.94
C TRP A 168 -7.79 -9.71 18.01
N ILE A 169 -8.05 -9.82 16.70
CA ILE A 169 -7.03 -10.17 15.71
C ILE A 169 -6.15 -8.95 15.41
N LEU A 170 -4.87 -9.08 15.73
CA LEU A 170 -3.87 -8.07 15.43
C LEU A 170 -3.28 -8.26 14.03
N ALA A 171 -3.00 -9.49 13.61
CA ALA A 171 -2.42 -9.79 12.30
C ALA A 171 -2.82 -11.19 11.83
N GLY A 172 -2.88 -11.38 10.52
CA GLY A 172 -3.18 -12.65 9.89
C GLY A 172 -4.66 -12.99 9.84
N GLU A 173 -4.92 -14.25 9.52
CA GLU A 173 -6.25 -14.84 9.37
C GLU A 173 -6.33 -16.12 10.20
N VAL A 174 -7.49 -16.35 10.80
CA VAL A 174 -7.83 -17.60 11.49
C VAL A 174 -9.21 -18.07 11.04
N ARG A 175 -9.33 -19.37 10.75
CA ARG A 175 -10.61 -20.06 10.62
C ARG A 175 -10.93 -20.80 11.92
N ASN A 176 -12.10 -20.53 12.47
CA ASN A 176 -12.64 -21.22 13.63
C ASN A 176 -13.83 -22.06 13.19
N ASP A 177 -13.72 -23.39 13.32
CA ASP A 177 -14.83 -24.31 13.06
C ASP A 177 -15.42 -24.74 14.40
N SER A 178 -16.72 -24.53 14.57
CA SER A 178 -17.47 -24.78 15.81
C SER A 178 -18.14 -26.16 15.74
N TYR A 179 -18.04 -26.91 16.84
CA TYR A 179 -18.55 -28.28 16.92
C TYR A 179 -19.59 -28.45 18.02
N GLN A 180 -20.62 -29.22 17.70
CA GLN A 180 -21.50 -29.82 18.70
C GLN A 180 -20.94 -31.20 19.04
N VAL A 181 -20.76 -31.47 20.33
CA VAL A 181 -20.16 -32.71 20.83
C VAL A 181 -21.15 -33.42 21.72
N ASP A 182 -21.62 -34.59 21.27
CA ASP A 182 -22.54 -35.45 22.00
C ASP A 182 -21.79 -36.66 22.59
N SER A 183 -22.11 -37.05 23.83
CA SER A 183 -21.55 -38.25 24.45
C SER A 183 -22.15 -39.51 23.83
N VAL A 184 -21.32 -40.52 23.57
CA VAL A 184 -21.73 -41.78 22.95
C VAL A 184 -21.21 -42.96 23.77
N THR A 185 -22.00 -44.01 23.91
CA THR A 185 -21.63 -45.23 24.65
C THR A 185 -21.03 -46.31 23.76
N ASP A 186 -21.39 -46.36 22.48
CA ASP A 186 -20.85 -47.30 21.49
C ASP A 186 -19.61 -46.72 20.78
N PRO A 187 -18.43 -47.35 20.88
CA PRO A 187 -17.24 -46.93 20.16
C PRO A 187 -17.43 -46.87 18.63
N ALA A 188 -18.31 -47.70 18.05
CA ALA A 188 -18.57 -47.73 16.62
C ALA A 188 -19.30 -46.47 16.11
N GLU A 189 -20.03 -45.78 17.00
CA GLU A 189 -20.72 -44.53 16.70
C GLU A 189 -19.91 -43.27 17.10
N ALA A 190 -18.70 -43.48 17.63
CA ALA A 190 -17.82 -42.42 18.11
C ALA A 190 -16.97 -41.86 16.96
N THR A 191 -16.89 -40.53 16.89
CA THR A 191 -15.94 -39.85 15.99
C THR A 191 -14.60 -39.60 16.69
N HIS A 192 -14.62 -39.38 18.01
CA HIS A 192 -13.47 -38.98 18.82
C HIS A 192 -13.55 -39.63 20.21
N ALA A 193 -12.43 -39.65 20.92
CA ALA A 193 -12.35 -39.94 22.35
C ALA A 193 -11.91 -38.69 23.14
N THR A 194 -12.31 -38.59 24.41
CA THR A 194 -11.87 -37.50 25.29
C THR A 194 -10.51 -37.77 25.89
N TYR A 195 -9.69 -36.72 25.93
CA TYR A 195 -8.39 -36.72 26.55
C TYR A 195 -8.29 -35.57 27.55
N THR A 196 -7.60 -35.83 28.66
CA THR A 196 -7.30 -34.86 29.71
C THR A 196 -5.83 -34.51 29.69
N LEU A 197 -5.53 -33.26 29.98
CA LEU A 197 -4.18 -32.72 29.94
C LEU A 197 -3.54 -32.77 31.34
N SER A 198 -2.48 -33.56 31.54
CA SER A 198 -1.70 -33.62 32.78
C SER A 198 -0.32 -32.97 32.57
N ARG A 199 0.16 -32.17 33.53
CA ARG A 199 1.53 -31.62 33.50
C ARG A 199 2.45 -32.56 34.29
N SER A 200 3.44 -33.18 33.64
CA SER A 200 4.46 -33.97 34.33
C SER A 200 5.72 -33.14 34.56
N CYS A 201 6.22 -33.15 35.80
CA CYS A 201 7.57 -32.67 36.12
C CYS A 201 8.46 -33.92 36.21
N ALA A 202 9.48 -34.04 35.36
CA ALA A 202 10.47 -35.09 35.55
C ALA A 202 11.21 -34.83 36.87
N GLU A 203 11.17 -35.77 37.81
CA GLU A 203 12.01 -35.71 39.01
C GLU A 203 13.48 -35.82 38.60
N PRO A 204 14.39 -35.01 39.18
CA PRO A 204 15.80 -35.08 38.87
C PRO A 204 16.35 -36.45 39.29
N LYS A 205 16.65 -37.30 38.30
CA LYS A 205 17.40 -38.53 38.54
C LYS A 205 18.88 -38.18 38.72
N GLY A 206 19.31 -38.15 39.98
CA GLY A 206 20.71 -38.29 40.37
C GLY A 206 21.34 -37.05 41.00
N ASP A 207 22.03 -37.28 42.12
CA ASP A 207 22.94 -36.35 42.80
C ASP A 207 24.02 -35.85 41.82
N ASN A 208 23.81 -34.69 41.21
CA ASN A 208 24.91 -33.84 40.78
C ASN A 208 24.44 -32.38 40.69
N ARG A 209 25.14 -31.52 41.42
CA ARG A 209 24.90 -30.08 41.50
C ARG A 209 25.31 -29.37 40.20
N THR A 210 24.46 -29.51 39.18
CA THR A 210 24.31 -28.57 38.05
C THR A 210 23.02 -28.98 37.33
N SER A 211 21.85 -28.69 37.91
CA SER A 211 20.57 -28.99 37.28
C SER A 211 20.14 -27.81 36.41
N ALA A 212 20.10 -28.02 35.09
CA ALA A 212 19.21 -27.25 34.22
C ALA A 212 17.76 -27.32 34.78
N PRO A 213 16.92 -26.29 34.61
CA PRO A 213 15.55 -26.34 35.08
C PRO A 213 14.83 -27.56 34.47
N PRO A 214 13.96 -28.25 35.24
CA PRO A 214 13.26 -29.42 34.74
C PRO A 214 12.41 -29.05 33.53
N GLU A 215 12.60 -29.74 32.41
CA GLU A 215 11.72 -29.62 31.25
C GLU A 215 10.31 -30.04 31.68
N LYS A 216 9.37 -29.11 31.55
CA LYS A 216 7.95 -29.35 31.87
C LYS A 216 7.31 -29.96 30.64
N HIS A 217 6.90 -31.22 30.73
CA HIS A 217 6.17 -31.88 29.66
C HIS A 217 4.66 -31.85 29.96
N LEU A 218 3.88 -31.53 28.94
CA LEU A 218 2.44 -31.71 28.96
C LEU A 218 2.16 -33.11 28.40
N VAL A 219 1.49 -33.95 29.17
CA VAL A 219 1.10 -35.31 28.79
C VAL A 219 -0.41 -35.31 28.57
N VAL A 220 -0.84 -35.84 27.44
CA VAL A 220 -2.26 -36.02 27.12
C VAL A 220 -2.65 -37.45 27.51
N GLU A 221 -3.46 -37.60 28.54
CA GLU A 221 -3.93 -38.90 29.02
C GLU A 221 -5.34 -39.19 28.49
N LYS A 222 -5.57 -40.42 28.02
CA LYS A 222 -6.90 -40.83 27.53
C LYS A 222 -7.86 -40.91 28.70
N ALA A 223 -8.85 -40.02 28.73
CA ALA A 223 -9.89 -39.99 29.76
C ALA A 223 -11.00 -41.04 29.53
N GLY A 224 -11.07 -41.61 28.33
CA GLY A 224 -11.80 -42.86 28.04
C GLY A 224 -13.28 -42.72 27.66
N LYS A 225 -13.83 -41.50 27.52
CA LYS A 225 -15.21 -41.30 27.04
C LYS A 225 -15.24 -41.15 25.53
N PHE A 226 -16.22 -41.78 24.88
CA PHE A 226 -16.44 -41.67 23.44
C PHE A 226 -17.42 -40.54 23.12
N VAL A 227 -17.14 -39.78 22.07
CA VAL A 227 -17.98 -38.65 21.67
C VAL A 227 -18.17 -38.57 20.15
N ARG A 228 -19.28 -37.96 19.76
CA ARG A 228 -19.63 -37.61 18.38
C ARG A 228 -19.55 -36.10 18.22
N ALA A 229 -18.53 -35.63 17.50
CA ALA A 229 -18.35 -34.24 17.15
C ALA A 229 -18.91 -34.00 15.75
N ARG A 230 -19.83 -33.04 15.61
CA ARG A 230 -20.38 -32.60 14.34
C ARG A 230 -20.10 -31.11 14.16
N GLU A 231 -19.55 -30.74 13.02
CA GLU A 231 -19.35 -29.33 12.66
C GLU A 231 -20.72 -28.65 12.47
N VAL A 232 -20.91 -27.51 13.14
CA VAL A 232 -22.16 -26.72 13.12
C VAL A 232 -21.98 -25.40 12.40
N GLY A 233 -20.74 -24.91 12.29
CA GLY A 233 -20.43 -23.72 11.51
C GLY A 233 -18.94 -23.45 11.44
N SER A 234 -18.53 -22.76 10.38
CA SER A 234 -17.15 -22.32 10.15
C SER A 234 -17.15 -20.82 9.95
N LYS A 235 -16.22 -20.12 10.61
CA LYS A 235 -16.07 -18.67 10.48
C LYS A 235 -14.61 -18.26 10.41
N THR A 236 -14.29 -17.49 9.39
CA THR A 236 -12.98 -16.87 9.21
C THR A 236 -12.95 -15.46 9.81
N HIS A 237 -11.88 -15.15 10.54
CA HIS A 237 -11.61 -13.86 11.15
C HIS A 237 -10.25 -13.33 10.67
N THR A 238 -10.22 -12.09 10.20
CA THR A 238 -9.02 -11.41 9.71
C THR A 238 -8.61 -10.27 10.66
N ARG A 239 -7.48 -9.62 10.38
CA ARG A 239 -7.04 -8.42 11.11
C ARG A 239 -8.18 -7.43 11.39
N ASN A 240 -8.18 -6.89 12.61
CA ASN A 240 -9.17 -5.97 13.17
C ASN A 240 -10.53 -6.59 13.52
N ALA A 241 -10.76 -7.87 13.22
CA ALA A 241 -11.94 -8.58 13.69
C ALA A 241 -11.81 -8.92 15.19
N SER A 242 -12.95 -9.07 15.86
CA SER A 242 -13.04 -9.60 17.22
C SER A 242 -14.10 -10.70 17.31
N TYR A 243 -13.94 -11.61 18.26
CA TYR A 243 -14.92 -12.65 18.56
C TYR A 243 -14.83 -13.13 20.00
N SER A 244 -15.94 -13.68 20.50
CA SER A 244 -16.03 -14.27 21.84
C SER A 244 -16.35 -15.75 21.73
N LEU A 245 -15.74 -16.55 22.58
CA LEU A 245 -16.01 -17.96 22.74
C LEU A 245 -16.49 -18.22 24.16
N PRO A 246 -17.63 -18.92 24.35
CA PRO A 246 -18.06 -19.30 25.68
C PRO A 246 -17.20 -20.44 26.23
N ALA A 247 -17.20 -20.59 27.55
CA ALA A 247 -16.59 -21.75 28.20
C ALA A 247 -17.25 -23.05 27.69
N ASP A 248 -16.47 -24.12 27.58
CA ASP A 248 -16.88 -25.45 27.10
C ASP A 248 -17.29 -25.54 25.62
N ALA A 249 -17.17 -24.46 24.83
CA ALA A 249 -17.36 -24.54 23.38
C ALA A 249 -16.21 -25.31 22.73
N PHE A 250 -16.55 -26.35 21.96
CA PHE A 250 -15.60 -27.12 21.17
C PHE A 250 -15.36 -26.44 19.83
N GLN A 251 -14.08 -26.24 19.51
CA GLN A 251 -13.67 -25.60 18.27
C GLN A 251 -12.35 -26.16 17.75
N THR A 252 -12.14 -26.01 16.45
CA THR A 252 -10.82 -26.06 15.84
C THR A 252 -10.34 -24.66 15.54
N PHE A 253 -9.02 -24.50 15.55
CA PHE A 253 -8.33 -23.26 15.25
C PHE A 253 -7.36 -23.55 14.09
N GLU A 254 -7.66 -23.03 12.91
CA GLU A 254 -6.83 -23.22 11.72
C GLU A 254 -6.26 -21.88 11.24
N VAL A 255 -4.94 -21.81 11.14
CA VAL A 255 -4.18 -20.67 10.61
C VAL A 255 -3.33 -21.18 9.46
N ASP A 256 -3.10 -20.41 8.41
CA ASP A 256 -2.18 -20.83 7.35
C ASP A 256 -0.74 -20.96 7.89
N PRO A 257 -0.06 -22.12 7.74
CA PRO A 257 1.30 -22.35 8.23
C PRO A 257 2.37 -21.44 7.63
N ASP A 258 2.10 -20.81 6.48
CA ASP A 258 3.03 -19.88 5.83
C ASP A 258 2.82 -18.42 6.29
N THR A 259 1.76 -18.14 7.08
CA THR A 259 1.42 -16.79 7.57
C THR A 259 1.73 -16.59 9.04
N LEU A 260 1.97 -15.33 9.44
CA LEU A 260 1.96 -14.94 10.85
C LEU A 260 0.50 -14.73 11.31
N PHE A 261 0.16 -15.30 12.45
CA PHE A 261 -1.07 -14.96 13.17
C PHE A 261 -0.73 -14.28 14.49
N ALA A 262 -1.47 -13.23 14.85
CA ALA A 262 -1.33 -12.60 16.15
C ALA A 262 -2.68 -12.10 16.67
N ALA A 263 -2.94 -12.32 17.96
CA ALA A 263 -4.16 -11.85 18.60
C ALA A 263 -3.95 -11.51 20.09
N LEU A 264 -4.67 -10.48 20.56
CA LEU A 264 -4.85 -10.24 21.98
C LEU A 264 -6.03 -11.07 22.47
N THR A 265 -5.87 -11.74 23.61
CA THR A 265 -6.93 -12.52 24.24
C THR A 265 -7.17 -12.03 25.66
N PHE A 266 -8.44 -12.09 26.06
CA PHE A 266 -8.90 -11.84 27.41
C PHE A 266 -9.74 -13.02 27.89
N SER A 267 -9.30 -13.70 28.95
CA SER A 267 -10.03 -14.81 29.58
C SER A 267 -10.63 -14.39 30.93
N GLU A 268 -11.89 -14.77 31.16
CA GLU A 268 -12.65 -14.36 32.35
C GLU A 268 -13.19 -15.57 33.12
N ALA A 269 -12.34 -16.24 33.90
CA ALA A 269 -12.73 -17.42 34.68
C ALA A 269 -13.85 -17.15 35.71
N SER A 270 -13.99 -15.91 36.19
CA SER A 270 -15.05 -15.52 37.14
C SER A 270 -16.48 -15.63 36.59
N ARG A 271 -16.67 -15.77 35.26
CA ARG A 271 -17.98 -15.92 34.61
C ARG A 271 -18.39 -17.36 34.31
N GLY A 272 -17.64 -18.33 34.82
CA GLY A 272 -17.88 -19.76 34.66
C GLY A 272 -16.65 -20.44 34.09
N SER A 273 -15.99 -21.25 34.91
CA SER A 273 -14.85 -22.06 34.50
C SER A 273 -15.20 -23.55 34.58
N VAL A 274 -14.86 -24.30 33.54
CA VAL A 274 -14.91 -25.78 33.58
C VAL A 274 -13.68 -26.29 34.32
N ARG A 275 -13.79 -27.45 34.99
CA ARG A 275 -12.70 -27.99 35.82
C ARG A 275 -11.48 -28.46 35.01
N ASP A 276 -11.71 -29.10 33.86
CA ASP A 276 -10.65 -29.70 33.05
C ASP A 276 -10.81 -29.30 31.56
N THR A 277 -9.70 -28.98 30.89
CA THR A 277 -9.69 -28.79 29.44
C THR A 277 -9.87 -30.15 28.79
N VAL A 278 -10.90 -30.30 27.95
CA VAL A 278 -11.12 -31.53 27.21
C VAL A 278 -10.57 -31.35 25.80
N VAL A 279 -9.59 -32.16 25.45
CA VAL A 279 -9.09 -32.28 24.08
C VAL A 279 -9.74 -33.52 23.46
N LEU A 280 -10.24 -33.39 22.23
CA LEU A 280 -10.79 -34.52 21.49
C LEU A 280 -9.74 -35.06 20.55
N GLY A 281 -9.52 -36.37 20.63
CA GLY A 281 -8.53 -37.09 19.84
C GLY A 281 -9.14 -38.31 19.13
N PRO A 282 -8.33 -39.06 18.36
CA PRO A 282 -8.78 -40.28 17.68
C PRO A 282 -9.32 -41.34 18.66
N VAL A 283 -10.27 -42.16 18.19
CA VAL A 283 -10.93 -43.21 18.99
C VAL A 283 -9.92 -44.30 19.44
N GLU A 284 -8.97 -44.64 18.57
CA GLU A 284 -7.92 -45.63 18.79
C GLU A 284 -6.54 -44.96 18.96
N GLY A 285 -5.78 -45.37 19.98
CA GLY A 285 -4.41 -44.93 20.24
C GLY A 285 -4.12 -44.47 21.67
N HIS A 286 -2.96 -44.88 22.19
CA HIS A 286 -2.25 -44.21 23.27
C HIS A 286 -1.13 -43.39 22.62
N LEU A 287 -1.19 -42.07 22.72
CA LEU A 287 -0.17 -41.17 22.20
C LEU A 287 0.25 -40.24 23.34
N SER A 288 1.50 -40.39 23.78
CA SER A 288 2.17 -39.35 24.55
C SER A 288 2.62 -38.29 23.55
N ILE A 289 1.90 -37.16 23.48
CA ILE A 289 2.29 -36.04 22.64
C ILE A 289 3.26 -35.20 23.44
N GLU A 290 4.53 -35.17 23.02
CA GLU A 290 5.48 -34.19 23.52
C GLU A 290 5.13 -32.83 22.92
N PHE A 291 4.74 -31.88 23.77
CA PHE A 291 4.53 -30.51 23.33
C PHE A 291 5.87 -29.87 23.01
N PRO A 292 5.93 -29.05 21.97
CA PRO A 292 7.15 -28.36 21.60
C PRO A 292 7.62 -27.40 22.70
N SER A 293 8.92 -27.42 22.94
CA SER A 293 9.60 -26.48 23.83
C SER A 293 9.23 -25.03 23.48
N PRO A 294 9.15 -24.12 24.48
CA PRO A 294 8.85 -22.72 24.24
C PRO A 294 9.76 -22.11 23.19
N THR A 295 9.18 -21.28 22.31
CA THR A 295 9.94 -20.53 21.30
C THR A 295 11.11 -19.81 21.95
N THR A 296 12.29 -19.88 21.32
CA THR A 296 13.51 -19.21 21.79
C THR A 296 13.49 -17.69 21.58
N LEU A 297 12.47 -17.17 20.89
CA LEU A 297 12.35 -15.75 20.58
C LEU A 297 11.96 -14.93 21.80
N ALA A 298 12.60 -13.78 21.97
CA ALA A 298 12.28 -12.83 23.02
C ALA A 298 10.92 -12.14 22.75
N PRO A 299 10.19 -11.66 23.78
CA PRO A 299 8.94 -10.91 23.61
C PRO A 299 9.05 -9.76 22.60
N ARG A 300 10.20 -9.07 22.59
CA ARG A 300 10.47 -7.96 21.68
C ARG A 300 10.55 -8.40 20.22
N GLU A 301 11.27 -9.48 19.95
CA GLU A 301 11.38 -10.04 18.59
C GLU A 301 10.01 -10.51 18.09
N LEU A 302 9.21 -11.12 18.97
CA LEU A 302 7.83 -11.50 18.68
C LEU A 302 6.96 -10.28 18.35
N ALA A 303 7.05 -9.20 19.13
CA ALA A 303 6.31 -7.97 18.87
C ALA A 303 6.73 -7.29 17.56
N ASP A 304 8.02 -7.31 17.22
CA ASP A 304 8.53 -6.79 15.94
C ASP A 304 8.00 -7.59 14.75
N LEU A 305 7.88 -8.92 14.85
CA LEU A 305 7.25 -9.74 13.81
C LEU A 305 5.76 -9.40 13.63
N VAL A 306 5.02 -9.19 14.72
CA VAL A 306 3.62 -8.76 14.69
C VAL A 306 3.49 -7.41 14.01
N GLU A 307 4.34 -6.44 14.36
CA GLU A 307 4.33 -5.14 13.70
C GLU A 307 4.63 -5.26 12.21
N ALA A 308 5.66 -6.03 11.85
CA ALA A 308 6.05 -6.17 10.46
C ALA A 308 4.90 -6.72 9.60
N ALA A 309 4.21 -7.76 10.09
CA ALA A 309 3.03 -8.32 9.43
C ALA A 309 1.87 -7.31 9.37
N ARG A 310 1.58 -6.59 10.47
CA ARG A 310 0.54 -5.55 10.50
C ARG A 310 0.80 -4.44 9.50
N SER A 311 2.02 -3.91 9.46
CA SER A 311 2.45 -2.88 8.54
C SER A 311 2.31 -3.34 7.09
N TRP A 312 2.74 -4.58 6.79
CA TRP A 312 2.62 -5.17 5.46
C TRP A 312 1.15 -5.32 5.03
N GLU A 313 0.29 -5.88 5.88
CA GLU A 313 -1.14 -6.02 5.61
C GLU A 313 -1.82 -4.66 5.42
N GLY A 314 -1.31 -3.61 6.09
CA GLY A 314 -1.80 -2.23 5.97
C GLY A 314 -1.55 -1.69 4.57
N LEU A 315 -0.31 -1.80 4.12
CA LEU A 315 0.12 -1.38 2.80
C LEU A 315 -0.56 -2.18 1.67
N ILE A 316 -0.82 -3.47 1.88
CA ILE A 316 -1.55 -4.30 0.91
C ILE A 316 -3.02 -3.87 0.82
N GLU A 317 -3.67 -3.61 1.95
CA GLU A 317 -5.06 -3.12 1.96
C GLU A 317 -5.18 -1.73 1.30
N GLU A 318 -4.25 -0.82 1.63
CA GLU A 318 -4.13 0.50 1.02
C GLU A 318 -3.92 0.41 -0.49
N GLY A 319 -2.96 -0.41 -0.94
CA GLY A 319 -2.69 -0.62 -2.36
C GLY A 319 -3.89 -1.19 -3.11
N ARG A 320 -4.60 -2.15 -2.50
CA ARG A 320 -5.84 -2.70 -3.06
C ARG A 320 -6.98 -1.69 -3.09
N GLU A 321 -7.07 -0.77 -2.12
CA GLU A 321 -8.06 0.32 -2.12
C GLU A 321 -7.80 1.30 -3.27
N HIS A 322 -6.54 1.73 -3.45
CA HIS A 322 -6.14 2.55 -4.58
C HIS A 322 -6.40 1.84 -5.92
N ALA A 323 -6.05 0.55 -6.02
CA ALA A 323 -6.34 -0.26 -7.20
C ALA A 323 -7.85 -0.33 -7.51
N ARG A 324 -8.70 -0.45 -6.48
CA ARG A 324 -10.17 -0.41 -6.63
C ARG A 324 -10.70 0.94 -7.11
N LYS A 325 -9.97 2.03 -6.86
CA LYS A 325 -10.25 3.38 -7.38
C LYS A 325 -9.58 3.67 -8.72
N ALA A 326 -8.88 2.70 -9.31
CA ALA A 326 -8.03 2.86 -10.49
C ALA A 326 -6.89 3.89 -10.32
N GLU A 327 -6.49 4.14 -9.07
CA GLU A 327 -5.36 4.99 -8.68
C GLU A 327 -4.06 4.16 -8.75
N TRP A 328 -3.74 3.65 -9.94
CA TRP A 328 -2.70 2.62 -10.14
C TRP A 328 -1.31 3.01 -9.64
N GLU A 329 -0.96 4.30 -9.69
CA GLU A 329 0.33 4.81 -9.23
C GLU A 329 0.44 4.74 -7.69
N TYR A 330 -0.62 5.14 -6.98
CA TYR A 330 -0.72 5.00 -5.53
C TYR A 330 -0.79 3.52 -5.10
N ALA A 331 -1.47 2.67 -5.89
CA ALA A 331 -1.49 1.23 -5.66
C ALA A 331 -0.07 0.63 -5.77
N LEU A 332 0.66 0.94 -6.85
CA LEU A 332 2.03 0.48 -7.04
C LEU A 332 2.96 0.97 -5.92
N GLN A 333 2.77 2.22 -5.47
CA GLN A 333 3.50 2.77 -4.33
C GLN A 333 3.32 1.94 -3.05
N ALA A 334 2.06 1.66 -2.68
CA ALA A 334 1.77 0.93 -1.46
C ALA A 334 2.33 -0.51 -1.53
N PHE A 335 2.19 -1.16 -2.70
CA PHE A 335 2.77 -2.49 -2.93
C PHE A 335 4.30 -2.49 -2.89
N ASN A 336 4.98 -1.51 -3.51
CA ASN A 336 6.44 -1.40 -3.42
C ASN A 336 6.91 -1.16 -1.98
N SER A 337 6.14 -0.38 -1.20
CA SER A 337 6.40 -0.18 0.22
C SER A 337 6.27 -1.49 0.99
N ALA A 338 5.23 -2.29 0.72
CA ALA A 338 5.06 -3.63 1.28
C ALA A 338 6.20 -4.58 0.89
N LEU A 339 6.65 -4.54 -0.37
CA LEU A 339 7.77 -5.34 -0.87
C LEU A 339 9.08 -5.01 -0.13
N SER A 340 9.30 -3.73 0.21
CA SER A 340 10.46 -3.27 0.98
C SER A 340 10.50 -3.80 2.41
N LEU A 341 9.36 -4.21 2.97
CA LEU A 341 9.30 -4.85 4.29
C LEU A 341 9.78 -6.31 4.23
N CYS A 342 9.63 -6.98 3.08
CA CYS A 342 10.08 -8.35 2.84
C CYS A 342 11.55 -8.44 2.38
N GLY A 343 12.33 -7.36 2.49
CA GLY A 343 13.75 -7.33 2.10
C GLY A 343 14.66 -8.13 3.04
N PRO A 344 15.84 -8.58 2.58
CA PRO A 344 16.74 -9.46 3.35
C PRO A 344 17.33 -8.81 4.61
N GLU A 345 17.34 -7.47 4.68
CA GLU A 345 17.86 -6.71 5.82
C GLU A 345 16.87 -6.63 6.99
N LYS A 346 15.59 -6.97 6.79
CA LYS A 346 14.54 -6.87 7.80
C LYS A 346 14.14 -8.26 8.29
N SER A 347 14.02 -8.42 9.61
CA SER A 347 13.41 -9.61 10.20
C SER A 347 11.91 -9.61 9.88
N PHE A 348 11.46 -10.49 8.98
CA PHE A 348 10.07 -10.58 8.56
C PHE A 348 9.59 -12.04 8.57
N PRO A 349 8.39 -12.33 9.11
CA PRO A 349 7.90 -13.71 9.21
C PRO A 349 7.65 -14.29 7.81
N ASN A 350 8.38 -15.35 7.45
CA ASN A 350 8.31 -16.00 6.14
C ASN A 350 8.35 -15.00 4.96
N ALA A 351 9.38 -14.15 4.95
CA ALA A 351 9.55 -13.06 3.98
C ALA A 351 9.32 -13.48 2.52
N GLY A 352 9.72 -14.71 2.14
CA GLY A 352 9.50 -15.25 0.79
C GLY A 352 8.02 -15.35 0.42
N PHE A 353 7.19 -15.93 1.29
CA PHE A 353 5.74 -16.07 1.03
C PHE A 353 5.06 -14.72 0.83
N TYR A 354 5.27 -13.79 1.77
CA TYR A 354 4.70 -12.45 1.69
C TYR A 354 5.23 -11.68 0.49
N ARG A 355 6.53 -11.80 0.16
CA ARG A 355 7.11 -11.25 -1.05
C ARG A 355 6.35 -11.74 -2.29
N HIS A 356 6.10 -13.03 -2.43
CA HIS A 356 5.37 -13.57 -3.59
C HIS A 356 3.94 -13.06 -3.68
N LEU A 357 3.24 -12.85 -2.56
CA LEU A 357 1.93 -12.18 -2.56
C LEU A 357 2.02 -10.76 -3.10
N VAL A 358 2.99 -9.96 -2.65
CA VAL A 358 3.18 -8.58 -3.16
C VAL A 358 3.56 -8.57 -4.63
N LEU A 359 4.43 -9.47 -5.07
CA LEU A 359 4.84 -9.55 -6.48
C LEU A 359 3.66 -9.82 -7.40
N GLY A 360 2.68 -10.63 -6.97
CA GLY A 360 1.46 -10.85 -7.74
C GLY A 360 0.61 -9.58 -7.89
N GLU A 361 0.50 -8.77 -6.83
CA GLU A 361 -0.17 -7.45 -6.87
C GLU A 361 0.59 -6.46 -7.77
N VAL A 362 1.91 -6.39 -7.64
CA VAL A 362 2.79 -5.57 -8.50
C VAL A 362 2.67 -5.98 -9.97
N GLY A 363 2.64 -7.29 -10.24
CA GLY A 363 2.42 -7.82 -11.58
C GLY A 363 1.07 -7.42 -12.15
N SER A 364 0.02 -7.49 -11.34
CA SER A 364 -1.34 -7.06 -11.71
C SER A 364 -1.40 -5.57 -12.06
N VAL A 365 -0.72 -4.71 -11.28
CA VAL A 365 -0.63 -3.27 -11.55
C VAL A 365 0.21 -2.98 -12.79
N ASN A 366 1.33 -3.68 -13.01
CA ASN A 366 2.13 -3.52 -14.23
C ASN A 366 1.33 -3.88 -15.48
N ARG A 367 0.48 -4.90 -15.40
CA ARG A 367 -0.45 -5.23 -16.50
C ARG A 367 -1.40 -4.06 -16.81
N ARG A 368 -1.92 -3.38 -15.79
CA ARG A 368 -2.78 -2.18 -15.95
C ARG A 368 -2.05 -0.97 -16.54
N PHE A 369 -0.72 -0.95 -16.46
CA PHE A 369 0.11 0.04 -17.15
C PHE A 369 0.53 -0.37 -18.56
N GLY A 370 0.05 -1.51 -19.08
CA GLY A 370 0.47 -2.06 -20.37
C GLY A 370 1.90 -2.64 -20.36
N ARG A 371 2.54 -2.76 -19.20
CA ARG A 371 3.91 -3.29 -19.04
C ARG A 371 3.89 -4.80 -18.94
N TYR A 372 3.45 -5.48 -20.01
CA TYR A 372 3.14 -6.90 -19.94
C TYR A 372 4.34 -7.80 -19.68
N GLU A 373 5.53 -7.46 -20.18
CA GLU A 373 6.72 -8.27 -19.91
C GLU A 373 7.11 -8.23 -18.42
N SER A 374 7.07 -7.05 -17.80
CA SER A 374 7.26 -6.90 -16.35
C SER A 374 6.15 -7.61 -15.57
N ALA A 375 4.89 -7.45 -16.00
CA ALA A 375 3.74 -8.12 -15.38
C ALA A 375 3.91 -9.65 -15.41
N ARG A 376 4.27 -10.21 -16.56
CA ARG A 376 4.54 -11.64 -16.76
C ARG A 376 5.62 -12.12 -15.81
N SER A 377 6.78 -11.45 -15.78
CA SER A 377 7.89 -11.81 -14.91
C SER A 377 7.48 -11.84 -13.43
N PHE A 378 6.79 -10.81 -12.95
CA PHE A 378 6.36 -10.73 -11.55
C PHE A 378 5.28 -11.77 -11.20
N LEU A 379 4.31 -11.99 -12.10
CA LEU A 379 3.24 -12.96 -11.90
C LEU A 379 3.78 -14.40 -11.92
N GLU A 380 4.70 -14.74 -12.82
CA GLU A 380 5.37 -16.04 -12.86
C GLU A 380 6.19 -16.28 -11.58
N GLU A 381 6.98 -15.30 -11.12
CA GLU A 381 7.72 -15.39 -9.85
C GLU A 381 6.76 -15.59 -8.66
N ALA A 382 5.65 -14.86 -8.62
CA ALA A 382 4.63 -15.01 -7.58
C ALA A 382 4.00 -16.41 -7.59
N ILE A 383 3.52 -16.88 -8.74
CA ILE A 383 2.81 -18.17 -8.88
C ILE A 383 3.72 -19.37 -8.58
N ASN A 384 5.01 -19.28 -8.95
CA ASN A 384 6.00 -20.34 -8.68
C ASN A 384 6.38 -20.41 -7.21
N GLY A 385 6.35 -19.28 -6.50
CA GLY A 385 6.65 -19.21 -5.07
C GLY A 385 5.47 -19.53 -4.14
N LEU A 386 4.24 -19.57 -4.66
CA LEU A 386 3.04 -19.81 -3.87
C LEU A 386 2.51 -21.25 -4.02
N LYS A 387 2.05 -21.82 -2.89
CA LYS A 387 1.24 -23.05 -2.88
C LYS A 387 -0.17 -22.77 -3.42
N PRO A 388 -0.97 -23.79 -3.78
CA PRO A 388 -2.38 -23.58 -4.15
C PRO A 388 -3.14 -22.80 -3.07
N CYS A 389 -3.59 -21.60 -3.41
CA CYS A 389 -4.42 -20.71 -2.60
C CYS A 389 -5.22 -19.78 -3.52
N ILE A 390 -6.21 -19.06 -2.99
CA ILE A 390 -7.06 -18.16 -3.78
C ILE A 390 -6.24 -17.08 -4.51
N GLN A 391 -5.24 -16.49 -3.85
CA GLN A 391 -4.40 -15.44 -4.45
C GLN A 391 -3.59 -16.00 -5.64
N ARG A 392 -3.12 -17.25 -5.56
CA ARG A 392 -2.43 -17.89 -6.69
C ARG A 392 -3.35 -18.09 -7.90
N ILE A 393 -4.65 -18.36 -7.68
CA ILE A 393 -5.65 -18.47 -8.77
C ILE A 393 -5.88 -17.10 -9.40
N GLU A 394 -6.05 -16.07 -8.57
CA GLU A 394 -6.21 -14.68 -9.03
C GLU A 394 -5.02 -14.25 -9.90
N PHE A 395 -3.78 -14.50 -9.42
CA PHE A 395 -2.55 -14.20 -10.18
C PHE A 395 -2.44 -15.03 -11.46
N SER A 396 -2.86 -16.30 -11.44
CA SER A 396 -2.91 -17.12 -12.67
C SER A 396 -3.88 -16.55 -13.71
N GLY A 397 -5.02 -16.01 -13.25
CA GLY A 397 -5.95 -15.29 -14.11
C GLY A 397 -5.38 -13.98 -14.66
N GLU A 398 -4.64 -13.21 -13.87
CA GLU A 398 -3.94 -12.01 -14.35
C GLU A 398 -2.81 -12.37 -15.33
N LEU A 399 -2.11 -13.48 -15.12
CA LEU A 399 -1.08 -14.00 -16.04
C LEU A 399 -1.71 -14.43 -17.37
N GLY A 400 -2.85 -15.12 -17.34
CA GLY A 400 -3.61 -15.47 -18.55
C GLY A 400 -4.03 -14.23 -19.36
N VAL A 401 -4.49 -13.16 -18.68
CA VAL A 401 -4.83 -11.89 -19.36
C VAL A 401 -3.58 -11.25 -19.95
N THR A 402 -2.44 -11.33 -19.24
CA THR A 402 -1.14 -10.84 -19.72
C THR A 402 -0.70 -11.58 -20.98
N TYR A 403 -0.74 -12.92 -20.98
CA TYR A 403 -0.44 -13.76 -22.16
C TYR A 403 -1.31 -13.40 -23.35
N ARG A 404 -2.62 -13.19 -23.11
CA ARG A 404 -3.56 -12.79 -24.16
C ARG A 404 -3.20 -11.46 -24.80
N HIS A 405 -2.83 -10.44 -24.01
CA HIS A 405 -2.48 -9.13 -24.55
C HIS A 405 -1.17 -9.11 -25.34
N ILE A 406 -0.21 -9.99 -25.01
CA ILE A 406 1.03 -10.18 -25.78
C ILE A 406 0.87 -11.18 -26.95
N GLY A 407 -0.33 -11.67 -27.21
CA GLY A 407 -0.64 -12.55 -28.35
C GLY A 407 -0.32 -14.04 -28.15
N GLN A 408 0.07 -14.47 -26.94
CA GLN A 408 0.31 -15.87 -26.61
C GLN A 408 -1.01 -16.56 -26.22
N LEU A 409 -1.90 -16.74 -27.20
CA LEU A 409 -3.27 -17.21 -26.97
C LEU A 409 -3.33 -18.64 -26.39
N GLU A 410 -2.41 -19.51 -26.79
CA GLU A 410 -2.32 -20.89 -26.30
C GLU A 410 -1.95 -20.92 -24.81
N ASN A 411 -0.92 -20.17 -24.40
CA ASN A 411 -0.53 -20.03 -22.98
C ASN A 411 -1.65 -19.39 -22.13
N ALA A 412 -2.37 -18.41 -22.71
CA ALA A 412 -3.53 -17.82 -22.05
C ALA A 412 -4.66 -18.84 -21.86
N SER A 413 -4.94 -19.66 -22.87
CA SER A 413 -5.93 -20.74 -22.80
C SER A 413 -5.61 -21.72 -21.66
N ASP A 414 -4.36 -22.20 -21.58
CA ASP A 414 -3.92 -23.11 -20.53
C ASP A 414 -4.04 -22.50 -19.14
N ALA A 415 -3.64 -21.23 -18.99
CA ALA A 415 -3.75 -20.50 -17.73
C ALA A 415 -5.21 -20.37 -17.25
N PHE A 416 -6.13 -20.00 -18.15
CA PHE A 416 -7.55 -19.86 -17.80
C PHE A 416 -8.25 -21.19 -17.55
N ALA A 417 -7.91 -22.25 -18.31
CA ALA A 417 -8.44 -23.59 -18.07
C ALA A 417 -8.01 -24.09 -16.68
N LYS A 418 -6.74 -23.92 -16.32
CA LYS A 418 -6.24 -24.26 -14.98
C LYS A 418 -6.88 -23.38 -13.89
N GLN A 419 -7.07 -22.09 -14.14
CA GLN A 419 -7.79 -21.20 -13.22
C GLN A 419 -9.20 -21.73 -12.94
N TYR A 420 -9.92 -22.13 -13.99
CA TYR A 420 -11.29 -22.65 -13.88
C TYR A 420 -11.36 -23.96 -13.08
N GLU A 421 -10.50 -24.93 -13.38
CA GLU A 421 -10.48 -26.22 -12.67
C GLU A 421 -10.12 -26.04 -11.18
N VAL A 422 -9.07 -25.27 -10.87
CA VAL A 422 -8.68 -25.03 -9.47
C VAL A 422 -9.75 -24.20 -8.73
N ALA A 423 -10.38 -23.24 -9.39
CA ALA A 423 -11.49 -22.49 -8.81
C ALA A 423 -12.68 -23.39 -8.49
N LYS A 424 -12.97 -24.37 -9.36
CA LYS A 424 -14.03 -25.37 -9.16
C LYS A 424 -13.70 -26.30 -7.99
N GLU A 425 -12.46 -26.78 -7.88
CA GLU A 425 -11.99 -27.60 -6.75
C GLU A 425 -12.13 -26.86 -5.41
N LEU A 426 -11.85 -25.55 -5.39
CA LEU A 426 -11.93 -24.70 -4.21
C LEU A 426 -13.32 -24.06 -4.00
N GLY A 427 -14.31 -24.37 -4.84
CA GLY A 427 -15.67 -23.85 -4.72
C GLY A 427 -15.80 -22.33 -4.97
N SER A 428 -14.85 -21.71 -5.67
CA SER A 428 -14.85 -20.28 -5.97
C SER A 428 -15.61 -19.96 -7.26
N ALA A 429 -16.93 -19.83 -7.16
CA ALA A 429 -17.79 -19.43 -8.29
C ALA A 429 -17.37 -18.08 -8.93
N ARG A 430 -16.76 -17.20 -8.11
CA ARG A 430 -16.20 -15.92 -8.56
C ARG A 430 -15.06 -16.11 -9.55
N GLU A 431 -14.05 -16.92 -9.20
CA GLU A 431 -12.91 -17.18 -10.10
C GLU A 431 -13.32 -18.00 -11.33
N MET A 432 -14.32 -18.89 -11.19
CA MET A 432 -14.92 -19.60 -12.33
C MET A 432 -15.54 -18.62 -13.35
N CYS A 433 -16.38 -17.69 -12.90
CA CYS A 433 -17.01 -16.67 -13.76
C CYS A 433 -15.95 -15.82 -14.50
N ARG A 434 -14.87 -15.46 -13.82
CA ARG A 434 -13.75 -14.72 -14.41
C ARG A 434 -13.05 -15.55 -15.50
N ALA A 435 -12.69 -16.80 -15.19
CA ALA A 435 -11.96 -17.70 -16.09
C ALA A 435 -12.76 -18.01 -17.36
N VAL A 436 -14.02 -18.44 -17.23
CA VAL A 436 -14.86 -18.82 -18.40
C VAL A 436 -15.07 -17.66 -19.37
N GLY A 437 -15.24 -16.45 -18.84
CA GLY A 437 -15.37 -15.26 -19.66
C GLY A 437 -14.11 -14.86 -20.42
N ASN A 438 -12.93 -15.23 -19.91
CA ASN A 438 -11.67 -15.02 -20.62
C ASN A 438 -11.40 -16.16 -21.62
N MET A 439 -11.75 -17.41 -21.30
CA MET A 439 -11.72 -18.52 -22.26
C MET A 439 -12.60 -18.23 -23.49
N GLY A 440 -13.80 -17.68 -23.28
CA GLY A 440 -14.67 -17.26 -24.38
C GLY A 440 -14.04 -16.19 -25.27
N MET A 441 -13.26 -15.28 -24.68
CA MET A 441 -12.51 -14.27 -25.44
C MET A 441 -11.35 -14.88 -26.24
N ILE A 442 -10.63 -15.85 -25.67
CA ILE A 442 -9.58 -16.60 -26.39
C ILE A 442 -10.19 -17.34 -27.59
N ASN A 443 -11.29 -18.05 -27.39
CA ASN A 443 -11.99 -18.76 -28.46
C ASN A 443 -12.48 -17.81 -29.56
N TYR A 444 -12.95 -16.60 -29.20
CA TYR A 444 -13.28 -15.57 -30.19
C TYR A 444 -12.06 -15.13 -30.99
N GLN A 445 -10.92 -14.85 -30.34
CA GLN A 445 -9.70 -14.40 -31.02
C GLN A 445 -9.13 -15.49 -31.95
N LEU A 446 -9.13 -16.75 -31.50
CA LEU A 446 -8.75 -17.90 -32.33
C LEU A 446 -9.72 -18.09 -33.50
N SER A 447 -11.02 -17.89 -33.31
CA SER A 447 -12.00 -17.90 -34.40
C SER A 447 -11.73 -16.80 -35.44
N GLN A 448 -11.39 -15.58 -35.02
CA GLN A 448 -11.01 -14.50 -35.95
C GLN A 448 -9.75 -14.85 -36.76
N ARG A 449 -8.76 -15.47 -36.11
CA ARG A 449 -7.51 -15.88 -36.74
C ARG A 449 -7.71 -17.02 -37.74
N ASP A 450 -8.48 -18.02 -37.34
CA ASP A 450 -8.56 -19.32 -38.05
C ASP A 450 -9.83 -19.46 -38.90
N GLY A 451 -10.77 -18.51 -38.84
CA GLY A 451 -12.06 -18.57 -39.55
C GLY A 451 -13.00 -19.67 -39.05
N SER A 452 -12.86 -20.09 -37.78
CA SER A 452 -13.58 -21.24 -37.23
C SER A 452 -14.93 -20.86 -36.61
N GLU A 453 -16.02 -21.30 -37.24
CA GLU A 453 -17.39 -21.16 -36.71
C GLU A 453 -17.58 -21.95 -35.40
N TYR A 454 -16.92 -23.11 -35.27
CA TYR A 454 -16.97 -23.92 -34.04
C TYR A 454 -16.40 -23.18 -32.84
N LEU A 455 -15.24 -22.51 -33.01
CA LEU A 455 -14.64 -21.70 -31.95
C LEU A 455 -15.52 -20.47 -31.63
N LEU A 456 -16.20 -19.90 -32.64
CA LEU A 456 -17.15 -18.81 -32.41
C LEU A 456 -18.39 -19.28 -31.62
N ASP A 457 -18.87 -20.50 -31.86
CA ASP A 457 -19.96 -21.12 -31.08
C ASP A 457 -19.54 -21.38 -29.63
N GLN A 458 -18.33 -21.89 -29.41
CA GLN A 458 -17.77 -22.06 -28.06
C GLN A 458 -17.64 -20.72 -27.33
N ALA A 459 -17.13 -19.69 -28.02
CA ALA A 459 -17.00 -18.35 -27.46
C ALA A 459 -18.36 -17.80 -27.00
N ILE A 460 -19.40 -17.92 -27.83
CA ILE A 460 -20.75 -17.50 -27.48
C ILE A 460 -21.26 -18.27 -26.26
N ALA A 461 -21.11 -19.60 -26.23
CA ALA A 461 -21.58 -20.43 -25.11
C ALA A 461 -20.91 -20.04 -23.79
N GLN A 462 -19.58 -19.90 -23.78
CA GLN A 462 -18.81 -19.53 -22.58
C GLN A 462 -19.11 -18.10 -22.11
N LEU A 463 -19.35 -17.16 -23.03
CA LEU A 463 -19.72 -15.80 -22.67
C LEU A 463 -21.16 -15.70 -22.16
N GLN A 464 -22.07 -16.55 -22.66
CA GLN A 464 -23.42 -16.71 -22.08
C GLN A 464 -23.36 -17.29 -20.67
N GLU A 465 -22.52 -18.31 -20.45
CA GLU A 465 -22.25 -18.87 -19.13
C GLU A 465 -21.69 -17.81 -18.17
N ARG A 466 -20.72 -17.00 -18.61
CA ARG A 466 -20.21 -15.86 -17.84
C ARG A 466 -21.33 -14.93 -17.38
N VAL A 467 -22.23 -14.54 -18.28
CA VAL A 467 -23.36 -13.64 -17.97
C VAL A 467 -24.28 -14.28 -16.93
N SER A 468 -24.64 -15.56 -17.11
CA SER A 468 -25.48 -16.29 -16.14
C SER A 468 -24.82 -16.36 -14.76
N LEU A 469 -23.54 -16.75 -14.69
CA LEU A 469 -22.81 -16.85 -13.42
C LEU A 469 -22.70 -15.48 -12.72
N ALA A 470 -22.47 -14.41 -13.47
CA ALA A 470 -22.42 -13.05 -12.90
C ALA A 470 -23.77 -12.63 -12.32
N GLU A 471 -24.88 -13.01 -12.96
CA GLU A 471 -26.24 -12.79 -12.42
C GLU A 471 -26.49 -13.59 -11.15
N ASP A 472 -26.10 -14.87 -11.12
CA ASP A 472 -26.24 -15.74 -9.94
C ASP A 472 -25.45 -15.22 -8.73
N LEU A 473 -24.22 -14.78 -8.98
CA LEU A 473 -23.37 -14.13 -7.98
C LEU A 473 -24.00 -12.84 -7.46
N LYS A 474 -24.53 -11.99 -8.36
CA LYS A 474 -25.24 -10.75 -7.99
C LYS A 474 -26.49 -11.04 -7.15
N ARG A 475 -27.28 -12.05 -7.51
CA ARG A 475 -28.46 -12.47 -6.74
C ARG A 475 -28.08 -12.96 -5.34
N THR A 476 -27.09 -13.83 -5.25
CA THR A 476 -26.59 -14.37 -3.97
C THR A 476 -26.07 -13.26 -3.07
N ALA A 477 -25.26 -12.35 -3.60
CA ALA A 477 -24.73 -11.21 -2.84
C ALA A 477 -25.83 -10.24 -2.36
N SER A 478 -26.91 -10.08 -3.14
CA SER A 478 -28.06 -9.23 -2.78
C SER A 478 -28.87 -9.84 -1.63
N LEU A 479 -29.00 -11.17 -1.58
CA LEU A 479 -29.70 -11.87 -0.49
C LEU A 479 -28.95 -11.78 0.85
N GLN A 480 -27.62 -11.59 0.80
CA GLN A 480 -26.75 -11.44 1.97
C GLN A 480 -26.56 -9.96 2.39
N ALA A 481 -27.39 -9.05 1.88
CA ALA A 481 -27.21 -7.60 2.04
C ALA A 481 -27.45 -7.12 3.49
N GLY A 482 -26.35 -7.00 4.25
CA GLY A 482 -26.31 -6.33 5.56
C GLY A 482 -24.99 -5.61 5.87
N ASN A 483 -23.97 -5.71 5.00
CA ASN A 483 -22.64 -5.14 5.23
C ASN A 483 -22.15 -4.31 4.02
N SER A 484 -21.13 -3.46 4.23
CA SER A 484 -20.51 -2.62 3.19
C SER A 484 -19.79 -3.43 2.11
N SER A 485 -19.25 -4.60 2.46
CA SER A 485 -18.56 -5.54 1.56
C SER A 485 -19.50 -6.08 0.46
N SER A 486 -20.77 -6.36 0.79
CA SER A 486 -21.78 -6.81 -0.16
C SER A 486 -22.01 -5.80 -1.28
N LYS A 487 -21.99 -4.49 -0.99
CA LYS A 487 -22.19 -3.44 -2.02
C LYS A 487 -21.04 -3.39 -3.03
N HIS A 488 -19.81 -3.62 -2.58
CA HIS A 488 -18.65 -3.66 -3.45
C HIS A 488 -18.74 -4.82 -4.46
N TRP A 489 -19.06 -6.03 -3.96
CA TRP A 489 -19.21 -7.21 -4.81
C TRP A 489 -20.35 -7.09 -5.82
N LEU A 490 -21.48 -6.47 -5.44
CA LEU A 490 -22.57 -6.20 -6.37
C LEU A 490 -22.12 -5.39 -7.59
N HIS A 491 -21.30 -4.36 -7.37
CA HIS A 491 -20.77 -3.55 -8.47
C HIS A 491 -19.77 -4.33 -9.34
N ILE A 492 -18.95 -5.19 -8.74
CA ILE A 492 -18.04 -6.07 -9.49
C ILE A 492 -18.81 -7.03 -10.39
N PHE A 493 -19.83 -7.71 -9.86
CA PHE A 493 -20.60 -8.69 -10.64
C PHE A 493 -21.42 -8.03 -11.75
N GLU A 494 -21.94 -6.82 -11.50
CA GLU A 494 -22.56 -6.00 -12.54
C GLU A 494 -21.57 -5.66 -13.66
N THR A 495 -20.37 -5.21 -13.31
CA THR A 495 -19.28 -4.94 -14.26
C THR A 495 -18.91 -6.19 -15.07
N TRP A 496 -18.85 -7.36 -14.43
CA TRP A 496 -18.52 -8.62 -15.12
C TRP A 496 -19.59 -9.06 -16.10
N LYS A 497 -20.87 -8.88 -15.75
CA LYS A 497 -22.00 -9.08 -16.67
C LYS A 497 -21.90 -8.12 -17.86
N THR A 498 -21.67 -6.82 -17.62
CA THR A 498 -21.49 -5.82 -18.68
C THR A 498 -20.37 -6.21 -19.65
N ILE A 499 -19.20 -6.61 -19.14
CA ILE A 499 -18.08 -7.08 -19.96
C ILE A 499 -18.48 -8.32 -20.77
N GLY A 500 -19.22 -9.26 -20.16
CA GLY A 500 -19.73 -10.45 -20.84
C GLY A 500 -20.65 -10.10 -22.01
N LEU A 501 -21.61 -9.21 -21.80
CA LEU A 501 -22.52 -8.72 -22.85
C LEU A 501 -21.77 -7.98 -23.97
N CYS A 502 -20.79 -7.14 -23.63
CA CYS A 502 -19.93 -6.48 -24.62
C CYS A 502 -19.21 -7.52 -25.51
N ARG A 503 -18.61 -8.54 -24.90
CA ARG A 503 -17.93 -9.63 -25.63
C ARG A 503 -18.89 -10.52 -26.42
N LEU A 504 -20.14 -10.72 -25.95
CA LEU A 504 -21.17 -11.40 -26.74
C LEU A 504 -21.57 -10.58 -27.97
N SER A 505 -21.66 -9.25 -27.82
CA SER A 505 -22.02 -8.36 -28.92
C SER A 505 -21.03 -8.45 -30.08
N ILE A 506 -19.72 -8.55 -29.81
CA ILE A 506 -18.70 -8.73 -30.87
C ILE A 506 -18.77 -10.11 -31.53
N CYS A 507 -19.18 -11.15 -30.80
CA CYS A 507 -19.41 -12.48 -31.39
C CYS A 507 -20.61 -12.45 -32.35
N HIS A 508 -21.72 -11.79 -31.96
CA HIS A 508 -22.89 -11.61 -32.81
C HIS A 508 -22.61 -10.72 -34.02
N TYR A 509 -21.84 -9.65 -33.81
CA TYR A 509 -21.33 -8.81 -34.88
C TYR A 509 -20.56 -9.63 -35.93
N THR A 510 -19.66 -10.49 -35.46
CA THR A 510 -18.82 -11.35 -36.31
C THR A 510 -19.66 -12.35 -37.10
N ARG A 511 -20.66 -12.97 -36.45
CA ARG A 511 -21.61 -13.87 -37.10
C ARG A 511 -22.47 -13.19 -38.19
N GLY A 512 -22.49 -11.85 -38.23
CA GLY A 512 -23.36 -11.08 -39.12
C GLY A 512 -24.75 -10.81 -38.53
N ASN A 513 -25.01 -11.18 -37.28
CA ASN A 513 -26.29 -10.93 -36.60
C ASN A 513 -26.31 -9.51 -36.00
N VAL A 514 -26.41 -8.50 -36.86
CA VAL A 514 -26.31 -7.06 -36.51
C VAL A 514 -27.33 -6.65 -35.45
N GLU A 515 -28.61 -7.03 -35.63
CA GLU A 515 -29.67 -6.70 -34.66
C GLU A 515 -29.36 -7.23 -33.27
N LYS A 516 -28.93 -8.50 -33.17
CA LYS A 516 -28.56 -9.12 -31.90
C LYS A 516 -27.34 -8.44 -31.27
N ALA A 517 -26.36 -8.03 -32.08
CA ALA A 517 -25.21 -7.26 -31.60
C ALA A 517 -25.62 -5.90 -31.02
N ILE A 518 -26.54 -5.18 -31.68
CA ILE A 518 -27.07 -3.89 -31.21
C ILE A 518 -27.84 -4.08 -29.89
N VAL A 519 -28.76 -5.04 -29.82
CA VAL A 519 -29.56 -5.29 -28.59
C VAL A 519 -28.66 -5.67 -27.41
N THR A 520 -27.72 -6.60 -27.63
CA THR A 520 -26.83 -7.08 -26.56
C THR A 520 -25.90 -5.97 -26.06
N SER A 521 -25.36 -5.15 -26.96
CA SER A 521 -24.49 -4.02 -26.59
C SER A 521 -25.26 -2.85 -25.97
N ALA A 522 -26.53 -2.64 -26.35
CA ALA A 522 -27.40 -1.64 -25.73
C ALA A 522 -27.72 -1.98 -24.26
N GLU A 523 -28.03 -3.26 -23.96
CA GLU A 523 -28.20 -3.72 -22.57
C GLU A 523 -26.92 -3.45 -21.76
N ALA A 524 -25.75 -3.79 -22.32
CA ALA A 524 -24.48 -3.52 -21.67
C ALA A 524 -24.30 -2.01 -21.39
N LEU A 525 -24.61 -1.15 -22.37
CA LEU A 525 -24.48 0.30 -22.25
C LEU A 525 -25.38 0.87 -21.17
N GLU A 526 -26.65 0.43 -21.09
CA GLU A 526 -27.59 0.84 -20.05
C GLU A 526 -27.06 0.54 -18.64
N MET A 527 -26.51 -0.68 -18.45
CA MET A 527 -25.92 -1.09 -17.17
C MET A 527 -24.73 -0.22 -16.75
N THR A 528 -24.01 0.38 -17.70
CA THR A 528 -22.86 1.24 -17.37
C THR A 528 -23.23 2.63 -16.85
N ALA A 529 -24.51 3.03 -16.90
CA ALA A 529 -24.96 4.34 -16.44
C ALA A 529 -24.56 4.60 -14.97
N GLY A 530 -24.65 3.58 -14.10
CA GLY A 530 -24.25 3.63 -12.70
C GLY A 530 -22.80 3.23 -12.42
N SER A 531 -22.02 2.86 -13.44
CA SER A 531 -20.65 2.38 -13.23
C SER A 531 -19.66 3.50 -12.94
N LYS A 532 -18.74 3.23 -12.00
CA LYS A 532 -17.60 4.11 -11.69
C LYS A 532 -16.38 3.82 -12.57
N ASP A 533 -16.35 2.67 -13.24
CA ASP A 533 -15.24 2.30 -14.11
C ASP A 533 -15.40 2.98 -15.48
N VAL A 534 -14.64 4.07 -15.65
CA VAL A 534 -14.63 4.87 -16.89
C VAL A 534 -14.09 4.10 -18.09
N THR A 535 -13.22 3.11 -17.88
CA THR A 535 -12.63 2.30 -18.95
C THR A 535 -13.66 1.32 -19.49
N VAL A 536 -14.42 0.66 -18.60
CA VAL A 536 -15.54 -0.19 -19.00
C VAL A 536 -16.59 0.63 -19.75
N LYS A 537 -16.94 1.83 -19.27
CA LYS A 537 -17.87 2.73 -19.98
C LYS A 537 -17.39 3.04 -21.40
N ALA A 538 -16.12 3.40 -21.55
CA ALA A 538 -15.51 3.71 -22.84
C ALA A 538 -15.54 2.50 -23.80
N MET A 539 -15.11 1.33 -23.34
CA MET A 539 -15.14 0.11 -24.15
C MET A 539 -16.58 -0.31 -24.50
N THR A 540 -17.55 -0.17 -23.60
CA THR A 540 -18.95 -0.45 -23.90
C THR A 540 -19.52 0.51 -24.94
N ARG A 541 -19.20 1.81 -24.87
CA ARG A 541 -19.54 2.79 -25.92
C ARG A 541 -18.94 2.39 -27.26
N PHE A 542 -17.68 1.92 -27.27
CA PHE A 542 -17.05 1.40 -28.48
C PHE A 542 -17.84 0.24 -29.08
N PHE A 543 -18.10 -0.82 -28.30
CA PHE A 543 -18.75 -2.02 -28.83
C PHE A 543 -20.18 -1.74 -29.30
N HIS A 544 -20.91 -0.87 -28.59
CA HIS A 544 -22.23 -0.43 -29.05
C HIS A 544 -22.14 0.41 -30.33
N GLY A 545 -21.26 1.41 -30.37
CA GLY A 545 -21.03 2.22 -31.57
C GLY A 545 -20.57 1.38 -32.77
N ARG A 546 -19.73 0.38 -32.56
CA ARG A 546 -19.30 -0.58 -33.60
C ARG A 546 -20.47 -1.37 -34.17
N ALA A 547 -21.40 -1.82 -33.33
CA ALA A 547 -22.62 -2.48 -33.79
C ALA A 547 -23.55 -1.52 -34.56
N LEU A 548 -23.68 -0.27 -34.11
CA LEU A 548 -24.43 0.79 -34.79
C LEU A 548 -23.85 1.14 -36.17
N MET A 549 -22.53 1.25 -36.28
CA MET A 549 -21.82 1.48 -37.55
C MET A 549 -22.18 0.41 -38.58
N LYS A 550 -22.14 -0.86 -38.19
CA LYS A 550 -22.54 -1.97 -39.08
C LYS A 550 -24.03 -1.97 -39.42
N GLY A 551 -24.85 -1.37 -38.56
CA GLY A 551 -26.27 -1.09 -38.81
C GLY A 551 -26.54 0.19 -39.61
N GLY A 552 -25.52 0.91 -40.08
CA GLY A 552 -25.67 2.16 -40.86
C GLY A 552 -25.99 3.42 -40.04
N ARG A 553 -25.85 3.37 -38.70
CA ARG A 553 -26.17 4.48 -37.78
C ARG A 553 -24.89 5.23 -37.36
N GLN A 554 -24.24 5.88 -38.34
CA GLN A 554 -22.89 6.44 -38.17
C GLN A 554 -22.81 7.64 -37.20
N GLU A 555 -23.76 8.57 -37.26
CA GLU A 555 -23.77 9.76 -36.39
C GLU A 555 -23.87 9.39 -34.91
N GLU A 556 -24.73 8.42 -34.59
CA GLU A 556 -24.90 7.92 -33.22
C GLU A 556 -23.65 7.21 -32.71
N ALA A 557 -22.96 6.46 -33.57
CA ALA A 557 -21.70 5.81 -33.21
C ALA A 557 -20.59 6.83 -32.94
N LEU A 558 -20.42 7.84 -33.80
CA LEU A 558 -19.43 8.91 -33.61
C LEU A 558 -19.66 9.69 -32.32
N ALA A 559 -20.91 9.97 -31.97
CA ALA A 559 -21.24 10.63 -30.71
C ALA A 559 -20.80 9.80 -29.48
N LEU A 560 -20.89 8.47 -29.55
CA LEU A 560 -20.42 7.57 -28.49
C LEU A 560 -18.89 7.53 -28.38
N PHE A 561 -18.18 7.68 -29.50
CA PHE A 561 -16.72 7.66 -29.53
C PHE A 561 -16.12 8.99 -29.03
N ASN A 562 -16.76 10.11 -29.36
CA ASN A 562 -16.21 11.45 -29.14
C ASN A 562 -16.80 12.16 -27.90
N MET A 563 -17.16 11.41 -26.86
CA MET A 563 -17.67 11.98 -25.60
C MET A 563 -16.57 12.78 -24.85
N PRO A 564 -16.70 14.12 -24.75
CA PRO A 564 -15.64 14.96 -24.17
C PRO A 564 -15.54 14.81 -22.65
N GLY A 565 -14.34 15.06 -22.11
CA GLY A 565 -14.09 15.12 -20.67
C GLY A 565 -14.25 13.79 -19.91
N THR A 566 -14.21 12.67 -20.63
CA THR A 566 -14.22 11.31 -20.05
C THR A 566 -13.24 10.43 -20.79
N CYS A 567 -12.85 9.30 -20.20
CA CYS A 567 -12.15 8.23 -20.92
C CYS A 567 -12.90 7.89 -22.24
N SER A 568 -12.25 8.17 -23.38
CA SER A 568 -12.75 7.82 -24.71
C SER A 568 -12.40 6.37 -25.05
N PRO A 569 -13.09 5.73 -26.02
CA PRO A 569 -12.68 4.43 -26.55
C PRO A 569 -11.19 4.35 -26.91
N ALA A 570 -10.66 5.38 -27.57
CA ALA A 570 -9.26 5.42 -27.96
C ALA A 570 -8.32 5.39 -26.74
N ILE A 571 -8.64 6.17 -25.70
CA ILE A 571 -7.91 6.14 -24.43
C ILE A 571 -7.98 4.76 -23.78
N ALA A 572 -9.17 4.16 -23.71
CA ALA A 572 -9.36 2.86 -23.08
C ALA A 572 -8.53 1.74 -23.73
N PHE A 573 -8.43 1.75 -25.06
CA PHE A 573 -7.60 0.78 -25.79
C PHE A 573 -6.11 1.09 -25.70
N ALA A 574 -5.72 2.36 -25.66
CA ALA A 574 -4.33 2.76 -25.47
C ALA A 574 -3.79 2.44 -24.06
N LYS A 575 -4.66 2.39 -23.03
CA LYS A 575 -4.32 1.97 -21.66
C LYS A 575 -3.90 0.49 -21.56
N GLU A 576 -4.44 -0.35 -22.43
CA GLU A 576 -4.18 -1.80 -22.46
C GLU A 576 -3.74 -2.22 -23.86
N PRO A 577 -2.55 -1.82 -24.36
CA PRO A 577 -2.15 -2.10 -25.74
C PRO A 577 -2.19 -3.61 -26.02
N SER A 578 -2.61 -4.01 -27.21
CA SER A 578 -2.57 -5.41 -27.66
C SER A 578 -2.88 -5.45 -29.15
N GLU A 579 -2.66 -6.59 -29.80
CA GLU A 579 -3.02 -6.72 -31.22
C GLU A 579 -4.52 -6.52 -31.45
N GLU A 580 -5.35 -7.09 -30.58
CA GLU A 580 -6.80 -6.91 -30.58
C GLU A 580 -7.18 -5.43 -30.45
N HIS A 581 -6.66 -4.74 -29.43
CA HIS A 581 -6.99 -3.34 -29.19
C HIS A 581 -6.44 -2.40 -30.27
N ARG A 582 -5.29 -2.74 -30.88
CA ARG A 582 -4.77 -2.01 -32.05
C ARG A 582 -5.71 -2.13 -33.24
N GLY A 583 -6.33 -3.29 -33.46
CA GLY A 583 -7.39 -3.45 -34.47
C GLY A 583 -8.57 -2.52 -34.20
N TYR A 584 -9.05 -2.45 -32.95
CA TYR A 584 -10.13 -1.53 -32.58
C TYR A 584 -9.75 -0.05 -32.67
N LEU A 585 -8.50 0.30 -32.34
CA LEU A 585 -7.97 1.65 -32.54
C LEU A 585 -7.90 2.01 -34.02
N GLN A 586 -7.50 1.08 -34.87
CA GLN A 586 -7.49 1.31 -36.32
C GLN A 586 -8.91 1.57 -36.83
N GLU A 587 -9.91 0.81 -36.37
CA GLU A 587 -11.32 1.07 -36.71
C GLU A 587 -11.75 2.49 -36.29
N LEU A 588 -11.35 2.95 -35.10
CA LEU A 588 -11.62 4.32 -34.64
C LEU A 588 -10.94 5.38 -35.51
N VAL A 589 -9.68 5.15 -35.90
CA VAL A 589 -8.91 6.02 -36.80
C VAL A 589 -9.58 6.12 -38.18
N ASP A 590 -10.04 5.00 -38.72
CA ASP A 590 -10.65 4.94 -40.04
C ASP A 590 -12.03 5.59 -40.08
N ILE A 591 -12.75 5.58 -38.94
CA ILE A 591 -14.05 6.24 -38.80
C ILE A 591 -13.91 7.74 -38.50
N GLY A 592 -12.71 8.21 -38.14
CA GLY A 592 -12.44 9.62 -37.80
C GLY A 592 -12.85 9.99 -36.37
N ALA A 593 -12.65 9.08 -35.41
CA ALA A 593 -12.79 9.40 -33.99
C ALA A 593 -11.75 10.44 -33.54
N ASP A 594 -12.12 11.28 -32.57
CA ASP A 594 -11.24 12.30 -32.00
C ASP A 594 -10.25 11.67 -31.01
N LEU A 595 -8.96 11.76 -31.34
CA LEU A 595 -7.86 11.19 -30.56
C LEU A 595 -7.25 12.19 -29.57
N ASP A 596 -7.63 13.47 -29.64
CA ASP A 596 -7.16 14.55 -28.77
C ASP A 596 -8.03 14.71 -27.51
N ILE A 597 -9.06 13.88 -27.35
CA ILE A 597 -9.84 13.83 -26.11
C ILE A 597 -8.91 13.49 -24.95
N VAL A 598 -9.04 14.27 -23.88
CA VAL A 598 -8.36 14.03 -22.61
C VAL A 598 -9.30 13.34 -21.62
N ASP A 599 -8.77 12.37 -20.89
CA ASP A 599 -9.47 11.75 -19.76
C ASP A 599 -9.54 12.69 -18.54
N GLU A 600 -10.18 12.22 -17.48
CA GLU A 600 -10.32 12.97 -16.23
C GLU A 600 -8.99 13.26 -15.52
N GLN A 601 -7.88 12.62 -15.91
CA GLN A 601 -6.52 12.93 -15.45
C GLN A 601 -5.75 13.87 -16.41
N GLY A 602 -6.36 14.26 -17.54
CA GLY A 602 -5.79 15.16 -18.53
C GLY A 602 -4.85 14.46 -19.52
N TYR A 603 -4.99 13.15 -19.72
CA TYR A 603 -4.17 12.37 -20.66
C TYR A 603 -4.98 11.94 -21.88
N THR A 604 -4.32 12.00 -23.05
CA THR A 604 -4.84 11.57 -24.35
C THR A 604 -4.56 10.08 -24.60
N ALA A 605 -5.10 9.54 -25.70
CA ALA A 605 -4.76 8.19 -26.13
C ALA A 605 -3.25 8.05 -26.43
N LEU A 606 -2.62 9.10 -26.99
CA LEU A 606 -1.19 9.12 -27.28
C LEU A 606 -0.35 9.05 -25.99
N ASP A 607 -0.73 9.77 -24.94
CA ASP A 607 -0.05 9.73 -23.65
C ASP A 607 0.01 8.29 -23.10
N HIS A 608 -1.12 7.59 -23.07
CA HIS A 608 -1.21 6.21 -22.57
C HIS A 608 -0.42 5.21 -23.44
N ALA A 609 -0.45 5.37 -24.76
CA ALA A 609 0.36 4.55 -25.67
C ALA A 609 1.86 4.76 -25.42
N VAL A 610 2.30 6.01 -25.20
CA VAL A 610 3.69 6.31 -24.86
C VAL A 610 4.07 5.74 -23.48
N PHE A 611 3.20 5.87 -22.48
CA PHE A 611 3.43 5.35 -21.12
C PHE A 611 3.64 3.83 -21.09
N SER A 612 2.84 3.09 -21.86
CA SER A 612 3.00 1.64 -21.99
C SER A 612 4.28 1.26 -22.74
N GLY A 613 4.77 2.13 -23.62
CA GLY A 613 5.95 1.87 -24.46
C GLY A 613 5.67 1.01 -25.69
N ASP A 614 4.40 0.79 -26.05
CA ASP A 614 4.02 0.02 -27.23
C ASP A 614 4.09 0.90 -28.50
N ALA A 615 5.24 0.84 -29.19
CA ALA A 615 5.50 1.64 -30.39
C ALA A 615 4.47 1.41 -31.52
N MET A 616 3.87 0.22 -31.58
CA MET A 616 2.86 -0.10 -32.59
C MET A 616 1.53 0.62 -32.32
N THR A 617 1.08 0.66 -31.05
CA THR A 617 -0.12 1.41 -30.66
C THR A 617 0.11 2.91 -30.83
N GLU A 618 1.30 3.39 -30.46
CA GLU A 618 1.72 4.78 -30.71
C GLU A 618 1.64 5.11 -32.21
N ALA A 619 2.13 4.22 -33.09
CA ALA A 619 2.10 4.44 -34.54
C ALA A 619 0.67 4.59 -35.10
N VAL A 620 -0.27 3.74 -34.68
CA VAL A 620 -1.69 3.81 -35.10
C VAL A 620 -2.32 5.15 -34.69
N ILE A 621 -2.08 5.59 -33.46
CA ILE A 621 -2.62 6.85 -32.95
C ILE A 621 -2.00 8.05 -33.69
N LEU A 622 -0.68 8.03 -33.92
CA LEU A 622 0.00 9.08 -34.67
C LEU A 622 -0.46 9.13 -36.13
N GLU A 623 -0.79 8.00 -36.75
CA GLU A 623 -1.42 7.98 -38.07
C GLU A 623 -2.75 8.74 -38.07
N GLY A 624 -3.63 8.44 -37.10
CA GLY A 624 -4.91 9.15 -36.96
C GLY A 624 -4.73 10.65 -36.73
N LEU A 625 -3.80 11.05 -35.86
CA LEU A 625 -3.52 12.47 -35.59
C LEU A 625 -2.98 13.21 -36.82
N ARG A 626 -2.15 12.56 -37.65
CA ARG A 626 -1.64 13.16 -38.91
C ARG A 626 -2.76 13.42 -39.93
N ARG A 627 -3.86 12.66 -39.89
CA ARG A 627 -5.04 12.93 -40.74
C ARG A 627 -5.72 14.26 -40.36
N THR A 628 -5.51 14.76 -39.13
CA THR A 628 -6.07 16.02 -38.64
C THR A 628 -5.10 17.20 -38.76
N SER A 629 -3.85 17.06 -38.29
CA SER A 629 -2.82 18.12 -38.36
C SER A 629 -1.42 17.52 -38.28
N GLU A 630 -0.61 17.64 -39.34
CA GLU A 630 0.74 17.05 -39.40
C GLU A 630 1.79 17.82 -38.58
N GLU A 631 1.72 19.15 -38.56
CA GLU A 631 2.70 20.02 -37.88
C GLU A 631 2.68 19.82 -36.35
N ASP A 632 1.50 19.61 -35.78
CA ASP A 632 1.30 19.52 -34.34
C ASP A 632 1.60 18.10 -33.78
N VAL A 633 1.78 17.08 -34.63
CA VAL A 633 2.00 15.69 -34.17
C VAL A 633 3.34 15.53 -33.45
N ALA A 634 4.39 16.17 -33.96
CA ALA A 634 5.73 16.10 -33.37
C ALA A 634 5.77 16.74 -31.97
N GLU A 635 5.03 17.83 -31.77
CA GLU A 635 4.91 18.48 -30.46
C GLU A 635 4.15 17.59 -29.47
N ARG A 636 2.99 17.04 -29.86
CA ARG A 636 2.22 16.10 -29.03
C ARG A 636 3.05 14.88 -28.59
N GLN A 637 3.81 14.30 -29.50
CA GLN A 637 4.70 13.17 -29.19
C GLN A 637 5.79 13.57 -28.19
N THR A 638 6.39 14.75 -28.38
CA THR A 638 7.41 15.31 -27.47
C THR A 638 6.84 15.50 -26.07
N GLU A 639 5.63 16.07 -25.96
CA GLU A 639 4.96 16.25 -24.66
C GLU A 639 4.62 14.93 -23.96
N ALA A 640 4.09 13.95 -24.70
CA ALA A 640 3.76 12.63 -24.15
C ALA A 640 5.01 11.92 -23.60
N ARG A 641 6.13 11.98 -24.36
CA ARG A 641 7.43 11.44 -23.93
C ARG A 641 7.99 12.18 -22.71
N LEU A 642 7.82 13.50 -22.64
CA LEU A 642 8.20 14.30 -21.48
C LEU A 642 7.42 13.88 -20.22
N ARG A 643 6.10 13.74 -20.31
CA ARG A 643 5.25 13.28 -19.20
C ARG A 643 5.64 11.88 -18.71
N LYS A 644 5.96 10.97 -19.63
CA LYS A 644 6.50 9.64 -19.29
C LYS A 644 7.78 9.75 -18.48
N GLY A 645 8.70 10.59 -18.95
CA GLY A 645 9.98 10.83 -18.29
C GLY A 645 9.83 11.33 -16.85
N TYR A 646 8.94 12.28 -16.61
CA TYR A 646 8.62 12.74 -15.25
C TYR A 646 8.13 11.61 -14.35
N ARG A 647 7.19 10.80 -14.84
CA ARG A 647 6.64 9.67 -14.09
C ARG A 647 7.73 8.66 -13.73
N GLU A 648 8.55 8.24 -14.69
CA GLU A 648 9.61 7.25 -14.46
C GLU A 648 10.70 7.80 -13.52
N LEU A 649 11.16 9.03 -13.73
CA LEU A 649 12.19 9.64 -12.91
C LEU A 649 11.69 9.86 -11.48
N PHE A 650 10.53 10.49 -11.30
CA PHE A 650 10.03 10.73 -9.95
C PHE A 650 9.64 9.45 -9.23
N GLN A 651 8.73 8.66 -9.80
CA GLN A 651 8.07 7.58 -9.07
C GLN A 651 8.93 6.33 -8.97
N GLU A 652 9.70 6.01 -10.01
CA GLU A 652 10.44 4.74 -10.07
C GLU A 652 11.89 4.87 -9.66
N ARG A 653 12.51 6.06 -9.84
CA ARG A 653 13.94 6.26 -9.56
C ARG A 653 14.19 7.09 -8.30
N LEU A 654 13.62 8.28 -8.20
CA LEU A 654 13.93 9.22 -7.13
C LEU A 654 13.19 8.89 -5.83
N ARG A 655 11.91 8.56 -5.90
CA ARG A 655 11.07 8.37 -4.71
C ARG A 655 11.46 7.17 -3.84
N PRO A 656 11.86 5.99 -4.37
CA PRO A 656 12.38 4.91 -3.53
C PRO A 656 13.60 5.32 -2.70
N VAL A 657 14.45 6.20 -3.24
CA VAL A 657 15.60 6.75 -2.53
C VAL A 657 15.17 7.69 -1.41
N LEU A 658 14.16 8.54 -1.66
CA LEU A 658 13.57 9.43 -0.65
C LEU A 658 12.91 8.65 0.50
N LEU A 659 12.12 7.62 0.19
CA LEU A 659 11.46 6.76 1.19
C LEU A 659 12.44 5.92 2.01
N GLY A 660 13.56 5.49 1.39
CA GLY A 660 14.57 4.70 2.08
C GLY A 660 15.23 5.43 3.25
N GLY A 661 15.23 6.77 3.24
CA GLY A 661 15.76 7.60 4.32
C GLY A 661 17.23 7.33 4.67
N GLY A 662 17.63 7.75 5.87
CA GLY A 662 18.97 7.50 6.42
C GLY A 662 20.01 8.60 6.13
N ARG A 663 21.29 8.30 6.37
CA ARG A 663 22.38 9.24 6.11
C ARG A 663 22.66 9.36 4.60
N HIS A 664 22.94 10.58 4.14
CA HIS A 664 23.31 10.89 2.75
C HIS A 664 22.22 10.61 1.69
N VAL A 665 20.93 10.68 2.04
CA VAL A 665 19.82 10.44 1.08
C VAL A 665 19.93 11.30 -0.17
N LEU A 666 20.18 12.62 -0.03
CA LEU A 666 20.29 13.51 -1.18
C LEU A 666 21.49 13.18 -2.08
N SER A 667 22.59 12.67 -1.52
CA SER A 667 23.72 12.20 -2.32
C SER A 667 23.35 10.95 -3.14
N LYS A 668 22.65 9.99 -2.52
CA LYS A 668 22.11 8.83 -3.25
C LYS A 668 21.10 9.25 -4.32
N LEU A 669 20.29 10.28 -4.04
CA LEU A 669 19.29 10.81 -4.94
C LEU A 669 19.91 11.45 -6.19
N ARG A 670 20.94 12.29 -5.99
CA ARG A 670 21.73 12.89 -7.08
C ARG A 670 22.36 11.84 -7.97
N LYS A 671 22.94 10.80 -7.35
CA LYS A 671 23.51 9.67 -8.07
C LYS A 671 22.46 8.91 -8.87
N ALA A 672 21.32 8.58 -8.27
CA ALA A 672 20.24 7.87 -8.95
C ALA A 672 19.68 8.66 -10.15
N TYR A 673 19.59 9.99 -10.03
CA TYR A 673 19.19 10.86 -11.13
C TYR A 673 20.21 10.84 -12.27
N ALA A 674 21.49 11.10 -11.95
CA ALA A 674 22.57 11.12 -12.92
C ALA A 674 22.70 9.78 -13.67
N GLU A 675 22.68 8.65 -12.96
CA GLU A 675 22.70 7.31 -13.56
C GLU A 675 21.50 7.08 -14.48
N SER A 676 20.32 7.61 -14.14
CA SER A 676 19.11 7.49 -14.97
C SER A 676 19.23 8.26 -16.29
N LEU A 677 19.91 9.41 -16.29
CA LEU A 677 20.17 10.18 -17.53
C LEU A 677 21.32 9.56 -18.35
N GLU A 678 22.35 9.03 -17.71
CA GLU A 678 23.47 8.36 -18.39
C GLU A 678 23.06 7.07 -19.10
N THR A 679 22.06 6.36 -18.56
CA THR A 679 21.59 5.08 -19.11
C THR A 679 20.49 5.23 -20.17
N ASP A 680 19.93 6.42 -20.35
CA ASP A 680 18.81 6.68 -21.27
C ASP A 680 19.00 8.02 -22.01
N GLU A 681 19.52 7.93 -23.23
CA GLU A 681 19.76 9.09 -24.10
C GLU A 681 18.49 9.88 -24.43
N THR A 682 17.31 9.26 -24.41
CA THR A 682 16.05 9.99 -24.62
C THR A 682 15.76 10.91 -23.44
N LYS A 683 15.97 10.42 -22.21
CA LYS A 683 15.83 11.22 -20.99
C LYS A 683 16.89 12.31 -20.92
N LYS A 684 18.14 12.02 -21.29
CA LYS A 684 19.23 13.00 -21.31
C LYS A 684 18.96 14.18 -22.25
N ARG A 685 18.25 13.96 -23.36
CA ARG A 685 17.81 15.04 -24.25
C ARG A 685 16.62 15.82 -23.70
N ALA A 686 15.73 15.17 -22.96
CA ALA A 686 14.52 15.77 -22.41
C ALA A 686 14.77 16.53 -21.09
N PHE A 687 15.76 16.11 -20.29
CA PHE A 687 16.02 16.63 -18.96
C PHE A 687 17.51 16.86 -18.76
N ASP A 688 17.84 18.08 -18.31
CA ASP A 688 19.20 18.47 -17.97
C ASP A 688 19.69 17.84 -16.64
N GLY A 689 21.00 17.66 -16.51
CA GLY A 689 21.62 17.16 -15.29
C GLY A 689 21.63 18.19 -14.15
N LEU A 690 21.96 17.76 -12.94
CA LEU A 690 22.12 18.68 -11.80
C LEU A 690 23.38 19.53 -11.99
N LYS A 691 23.17 20.78 -12.40
CA LYS A 691 24.19 21.81 -12.54
C LYS A 691 24.21 22.75 -11.35
N PHE A 692 25.36 23.10 -10.81
CA PHE A 692 25.47 24.08 -9.71
C PHE A 692 26.78 24.87 -9.82
N MET A 693 26.86 25.99 -9.10
CA MET A 693 28.10 26.76 -8.93
C MET A 693 28.46 26.86 -7.45
N TRP A 694 29.74 27.02 -7.13
CA TRP A 694 30.14 27.29 -5.74
C TRP A 694 29.76 28.71 -5.36
N TYR A 695 29.34 28.88 -4.11
CA TYR A 695 29.03 30.21 -3.58
C TYR A 695 30.25 31.14 -3.60
N SER A 696 31.46 30.61 -3.42
CA SER A 696 32.71 31.38 -3.56
C SER A 696 32.85 31.98 -4.96
N ASP A 697 32.62 31.18 -6.00
CA ASP A 697 32.76 31.62 -7.39
C ASP A 697 31.70 32.66 -7.74
N PHE A 698 30.49 32.52 -7.18
CA PHE A 698 29.42 33.50 -7.31
C PHE A 698 29.78 34.86 -6.68
N LEU A 699 30.41 34.86 -5.50
CA LEU A 699 30.88 36.08 -4.85
C LEU A 699 32.00 36.78 -5.66
N ASP A 700 32.93 36.00 -6.19
CA ASP A 700 34.06 36.54 -6.96
C ASP A 700 33.64 37.13 -8.31
N PHE A 701 32.52 36.65 -8.87
CA PHE A 701 32.03 37.10 -10.17
C PHE A 701 31.37 38.48 -10.18
N LYS A 702 30.83 38.94 -9.03
CA LYS A 702 30.33 40.32 -8.79
C LYS A 702 29.12 40.79 -9.62
N ARG A 703 28.51 39.91 -10.42
CA ARG A 703 27.25 40.13 -11.13
C ARG A 703 26.47 38.83 -11.18
N LEU A 704 25.20 38.89 -11.61
CA LEU A 704 24.46 37.65 -11.83
C LEU A 704 25.03 36.88 -13.04
N PRO A 705 25.42 35.59 -12.87
CA PRO A 705 25.94 34.78 -13.97
C PRO A 705 24.85 34.30 -14.93
N ARG A 706 25.26 34.16 -16.20
CA ARG A 706 24.52 33.51 -17.28
C ARG A 706 25.15 32.13 -17.55
N SER A 707 24.40 31.21 -18.17
CA SER A 707 24.87 29.84 -18.41
C SER A 707 26.10 29.67 -19.30
N ASP A 708 26.50 30.69 -20.05
CA ASP A 708 27.71 30.72 -20.89
C ASP A 708 28.95 31.33 -20.19
N ASP A 709 28.82 31.79 -18.94
CA ASP A 709 29.92 32.41 -18.17
C ASP A 709 30.94 31.39 -17.63
N GLY A 710 30.71 30.08 -17.79
CA GLY A 710 31.69 29.02 -17.47
C GLY A 710 31.91 28.72 -15.98
N LEU A 711 31.03 29.20 -15.09
CA LEU A 711 31.13 29.01 -13.65
C LEU A 711 30.44 27.73 -13.13
N VAL A 712 29.58 27.14 -13.95
CA VAL A 712 28.69 26.04 -13.55
C VAL A 712 29.36 24.70 -13.78
N ARG A 713 29.18 23.76 -12.84
CA ARG A 713 29.59 22.35 -12.99
C ARG A 713 28.38 21.43 -12.88
N GLU A 714 28.40 20.37 -13.68
CA GLU A 714 27.41 19.30 -13.65
C GLU A 714 27.85 18.20 -12.68
N PHE A 715 26.89 17.64 -11.94
CA PHE A 715 27.11 16.52 -11.04
C PHE A 715 27.42 15.25 -11.83
N ASP A 716 28.48 14.52 -11.44
CA ASP A 716 28.92 13.28 -12.08
C ASP A 716 28.58 12.06 -11.21
N SER A 717 27.95 11.04 -11.79
CA SER A 717 27.52 9.81 -11.09
C SER A 717 28.68 9.04 -10.44
N ARG A 718 29.90 9.21 -10.95
CA ARG A 718 31.12 8.53 -10.50
C ARG A 718 31.73 9.13 -9.24
N TRP A 719 31.19 10.25 -8.73
CA TRP A 719 31.64 10.81 -7.46
C TRP A 719 31.31 9.82 -6.32
N THR A 720 32.34 9.18 -5.76
CA THR A 720 32.24 8.34 -4.53
C THR A 720 31.80 9.19 -3.35
N VAL A 721 31.22 8.60 -2.29
CA VAL A 721 30.82 9.32 -1.06
C VAL A 721 31.97 10.14 -0.45
N GLU A 722 33.20 9.62 -0.53
CA GLU A 722 34.41 10.30 -0.05
C GLU A 722 34.89 11.41 -1.01
N SER A 723 34.71 11.25 -2.33
CA SER A 723 34.94 12.34 -3.30
C SER A 723 33.79 13.37 -3.35
N ALA A 724 32.59 12.97 -2.95
CA ALA A 724 31.42 13.83 -2.79
C ALA A 724 31.58 14.79 -1.60
N ALA A 725 32.49 14.51 -0.66
CA ALA A 725 32.96 15.49 0.32
C ALA A 725 33.81 16.63 -0.30
N ARG A 726 34.23 16.50 -1.58
CA ARG A 726 34.74 17.58 -2.44
C ARG A 726 33.68 18.14 -3.41
N ALA A 727 32.55 17.45 -3.59
CA ALA A 727 31.34 18.03 -4.19
C ALA A 727 30.66 18.94 -3.17
N ALA A 728 29.74 19.81 -3.61
CA ALA A 728 29.01 20.68 -2.70
C ALA A 728 28.36 19.87 -1.56
N GLU A 729 28.74 20.17 -0.32
CA GLU A 729 28.23 19.50 0.89
C GLU A 729 26.71 19.71 1.00
N LYS A 730 26.26 20.90 0.61
CA LYS A 730 24.86 21.24 0.40
C LYS A 730 24.67 22.01 -0.90
N VAL A 731 23.52 21.83 -1.53
CA VAL A 731 23.08 22.60 -2.70
C VAL A 731 21.80 23.37 -2.35
N VAL A 732 21.83 24.68 -2.57
CA VAL A 732 20.68 25.58 -2.33
C VAL A 732 20.05 25.98 -3.65
N PHE A 733 18.76 25.72 -3.80
CA PHE A 733 17.94 26.21 -4.91
C PHE A 733 17.46 27.63 -4.61
N ILE A 734 17.73 28.58 -5.51
CA ILE A 734 17.26 29.96 -5.38
C ILE A 734 16.09 30.16 -6.33
N SER A 735 14.88 30.32 -5.79
CA SER A 735 13.70 30.69 -6.55
C SER A 735 13.47 32.20 -6.49
N TYR A 736 13.27 32.83 -7.65
CA TYR A 736 13.16 34.27 -7.75
C TYR A 736 12.43 34.72 -9.02
N ARG A 737 12.13 36.02 -9.07
CA ARG A 737 11.53 36.69 -10.23
C ARG A 737 12.53 37.60 -10.92
N TRP A 738 12.28 37.83 -12.21
CA TRP A 738 12.98 38.87 -12.97
C TRP A 738 12.57 40.23 -12.44
N ILE A 739 13.52 40.97 -11.88
CA ILE A 739 13.29 42.34 -11.39
C ILE A 739 13.59 43.38 -12.47
N ASN A 740 14.39 43.02 -13.47
CA ASN A 740 14.67 43.87 -14.62
C ASN A 740 13.46 43.95 -15.56
N LYS A 741 12.76 45.08 -15.50
CA LYS A 741 11.57 45.35 -16.33
C LYS A 741 11.89 46.15 -17.60
N ALA A 742 13.16 46.32 -17.95
CA ALA A 742 13.54 47.00 -19.17
C ALA A 742 13.05 46.23 -20.41
N PRO A 743 12.49 46.89 -21.44
CA PRO A 743 12.08 46.23 -22.67
C PRO A 743 13.24 45.46 -23.30
N GLY A 744 13.07 44.15 -23.52
CA GLY A 744 14.10 43.30 -24.11
C GLY A 744 15.27 42.96 -23.17
N ALA A 745 15.10 43.12 -21.85
CA ALA A 745 16.09 42.69 -20.87
C ALA A 745 16.52 41.22 -21.10
N LYS A 746 17.83 40.97 -21.09
CA LYS A 746 18.43 39.64 -21.25
C LYS A 746 18.94 39.04 -19.94
N SER A 747 18.80 39.77 -18.85
CA SER A 747 19.20 39.35 -17.50
C SER A 747 18.04 39.64 -16.55
N PRO A 748 17.78 38.77 -15.57
CA PRO A 748 16.78 39.02 -14.54
C PRO A 748 17.20 40.11 -13.54
N ASP A 749 18.49 40.47 -13.51
CA ASP A 749 19.04 41.50 -12.64
C ASP A 749 19.04 42.87 -13.32
N ASP A 750 18.98 43.93 -12.51
CA ASP A 750 19.05 45.31 -12.96
C ASP A 750 20.51 45.80 -13.08
N ASP A 751 20.69 46.98 -13.67
CA ASP A 751 22.02 47.60 -13.84
C ASP A 751 22.71 47.93 -12.51
N HIS A 752 21.99 47.85 -11.38
CA HIS A 752 22.53 48.06 -10.04
C HIS A 752 22.90 46.73 -9.35
N HIS A 753 22.79 45.59 -10.03
CA HIS A 753 23.03 44.27 -9.46
C HIS A 753 22.22 44.01 -8.17
N THR A 754 20.97 44.50 -8.14
CA THR A 754 20.11 44.41 -6.96
C THR A 754 19.77 42.96 -6.64
N GLN A 755 19.46 42.15 -7.66
CA GLN A 755 19.11 40.74 -7.50
C GLN A 755 20.31 39.92 -7.03
N TYR A 756 21.49 40.12 -7.65
CA TYR A 756 22.75 39.51 -7.25
C TYR A 756 23.05 39.77 -5.76
N ARG A 757 22.97 41.04 -5.33
CA ARG A 757 23.21 41.41 -3.93
C ARG A 757 22.14 40.84 -2.98
N ARG A 758 20.89 40.76 -3.41
CA ARG A 758 19.80 40.15 -2.62
C ARG A 758 20.03 38.65 -2.42
N MET A 759 20.49 37.94 -3.46
CA MET A 759 20.84 36.52 -3.35
C MET A 759 21.99 36.30 -2.36
N ILE A 760 23.03 37.14 -2.39
CA ILE A 760 24.13 37.11 -1.40
C ILE A 760 23.57 37.28 0.01
N ASN A 761 22.76 38.31 0.24
CA ASN A 761 22.16 38.55 1.56
C ASN A 761 21.36 37.33 2.03
N ALA A 762 20.55 36.72 1.17
CA ALA A 762 19.76 35.54 1.52
C ALA A 762 20.61 34.31 1.84
N ILE A 763 21.69 34.05 1.08
CA ILE A 763 22.61 32.94 1.32
C ILE A 763 23.42 33.16 2.60
N ASP A 764 23.85 34.39 2.87
CA ASP A 764 24.57 34.73 4.11
C ASP A 764 23.69 34.53 5.35
N GLU A 765 22.40 34.90 5.29
CA GLU A 765 21.44 34.57 6.36
C GLU A 765 21.28 33.04 6.51
N TYR A 766 21.22 32.29 5.41
CA TYR A 766 21.13 30.82 5.45
C TYR A 766 22.36 30.19 6.14
N LEU A 767 23.56 30.65 5.81
CA LEU A 767 24.81 30.19 6.42
C LEU A 767 24.86 30.50 7.93
N ARG A 768 24.28 31.62 8.38
CA ARG A 768 24.15 31.92 9.83
C ARG A 768 23.21 30.96 10.54
N LEU A 769 22.12 30.55 9.89
CA LEU A 769 21.19 29.54 10.42
C LEU A 769 21.76 28.11 10.37
N THR A 770 22.77 27.86 9.54
CA THR A 770 23.41 26.54 9.38
C THR A 770 24.94 26.59 9.55
N PRO A 771 25.45 26.84 10.77
CA PRO A 771 26.89 27.05 11.02
C PRO A 771 27.79 25.86 10.67
N SER A 772 27.21 24.67 10.50
CA SER A 772 27.95 23.47 10.09
C SER A 772 28.39 23.48 8.63
N VAL A 773 27.82 24.34 7.79
CA VAL A 773 28.10 24.37 6.34
C VAL A 773 29.14 25.44 6.04
N HIS A 774 30.27 25.03 5.46
CA HIS A 774 31.31 25.99 5.04
C HIS A 774 30.96 26.64 3.70
N LYS A 775 31.19 27.95 3.57
CA LYS A 775 30.90 28.73 2.35
C LYS A 775 31.52 28.14 1.07
N ASP A 776 32.74 27.61 1.15
CA ASP A 776 33.47 27.05 0.00
C ASP A 776 32.98 25.65 -0.40
N LYS A 777 32.08 25.08 0.39
CA LYS A 777 31.42 23.79 0.12
C LYS A 777 29.93 23.95 -0.17
N LEU A 778 29.43 25.17 -0.25
CA LEU A 778 28.04 25.46 -0.61
C LEU A 778 27.91 25.58 -2.12
N GLY A 779 27.09 24.71 -2.71
CA GLY A 779 26.62 24.84 -4.08
C GLY A 779 25.35 25.68 -4.13
N ILE A 780 25.19 26.49 -5.16
CA ILE A 780 23.96 27.21 -5.44
C ILE A 780 23.45 26.86 -6.84
N TRP A 781 22.13 26.70 -6.94
CA TRP A 781 21.40 26.49 -8.17
C TRP A 781 20.52 27.71 -8.44
N MET A 782 20.59 28.27 -9.64
CA MET A 782 19.69 29.31 -10.13
C MET A 782 19.47 29.14 -11.62
N ASP A 783 18.25 29.39 -12.09
CA ASP A 783 17.83 29.14 -13.48
C ASP A 783 18.70 29.87 -14.51
N HIS A 784 19.00 31.15 -14.33
CA HIS A 784 19.72 31.96 -15.33
C HIS A 784 21.14 31.47 -15.60
N ALA A 785 21.78 30.85 -14.60
CA ALA A 785 23.12 30.30 -14.73
C ALA A 785 23.12 28.79 -15.00
N CYS A 786 22.22 28.03 -14.38
CA CYS A 786 22.24 26.57 -14.45
C CYS A 786 21.44 26.01 -15.64
N VAL A 787 20.52 26.79 -16.22
CA VAL A 787 19.77 26.43 -17.43
C VAL A 787 20.41 27.12 -18.64
N ASN A 788 20.61 26.37 -19.73
CA ASN A 788 21.06 26.92 -21.01
C ASN A 788 20.08 28.00 -21.48
N GLN A 789 20.50 29.26 -21.50
CA GLN A 789 19.62 30.38 -21.82
C GLN A 789 19.35 30.50 -23.33
N ASP A 790 20.15 29.83 -24.16
CA ASP A 790 19.96 29.79 -25.61
C ASP A 790 19.07 28.61 -26.04
N ASP A 791 18.98 27.56 -25.22
CA ASP A 791 18.04 26.44 -25.38
C ASP A 791 17.54 25.95 -24.00
N PRO A 792 16.51 26.60 -23.43
CA PRO A 792 16.11 26.39 -22.04
C PRO A 792 15.26 25.13 -21.81
N ASN A 793 14.77 24.48 -22.87
CA ASN A 793 13.71 23.48 -22.77
C ASN A 793 14.05 22.30 -21.85
N ALA A 794 15.25 21.73 -21.98
CA ALA A 794 15.69 20.60 -21.16
C ALA A 794 15.90 21.00 -19.68
N GLY A 795 16.40 22.21 -19.43
CA GLY A 795 16.62 22.72 -18.08
C GLY A 795 15.32 23.10 -17.37
N VAL A 796 14.38 23.74 -18.09
CA VAL A 796 13.03 24.04 -17.59
C VAL A 796 12.28 22.74 -17.27
N SER A 797 12.41 21.74 -18.15
CA SER A 797 11.83 20.41 -17.92
C SER A 797 12.46 19.69 -16.73
N ALA A 798 13.72 19.96 -16.40
CA ALA A 798 14.39 19.30 -15.28
C ALA A 798 14.07 19.93 -13.91
N LEU A 799 13.51 21.15 -13.85
CA LEU A 799 13.35 21.94 -12.61
C LEU A 799 12.79 21.13 -11.44
N PRO A 800 11.68 20.37 -11.59
CA PRO A 800 11.13 19.64 -10.47
C PRO A 800 12.11 18.60 -9.90
N MET A 801 12.85 17.89 -10.76
CA MET A 801 13.84 16.89 -10.34
C MET A 801 15.08 17.55 -9.73
N ILE A 802 15.45 18.75 -10.19
CA ILE A 802 16.54 19.53 -9.60
C ILE A 802 16.18 19.97 -8.17
N ILE A 803 14.96 20.48 -7.96
CA ILE A 803 14.49 20.89 -6.61
C ILE A 803 14.56 19.70 -5.65
N ALA A 804 14.12 18.51 -6.10
CA ALA A 804 14.20 17.30 -5.31
C ALA A 804 15.64 16.93 -4.89
N GLN A 805 16.65 17.35 -5.65
CA GLN A 805 18.07 17.08 -5.36
C GLN A 805 18.75 18.14 -4.50
N CYS A 806 18.11 19.28 -4.24
CA CYS A 806 18.66 20.37 -3.43
C CYS A 806 18.37 20.14 -1.92
N ASP A 807 19.28 20.59 -1.06
CA ASP A 807 19.14 20.47 0.40
C ASP A 807 18.15 21.49 0.96
N ALA A 808 18.19 22.70 0.40
CA ALA A 808 17.30 23.78 0.77
C ALA A 808 16.82 24.55 -0.46
N MET A 809 15.62 25.10 -0.37
CA MET A 809 15.12 26.11 -1.29
C MET A 809 14.98 27.45 -0.58
N ILE A 810 15.45 28.51 -1.20
CA ILE A 810 15.25 29.90 -0.76
C ILE A 810 14.38 30.61 -1.79
N SER A 811 13.17 31.00 -1.38
CA SER A 811 12.25 31.81 -2.17
C SER A 811 12.49 33.29 -1.90
N LEU A 812 12.89 34.05 -2.91
CA LEU A 812 13.01 35.51 -2.84
C LEU A 812 11.63 36.15 -3.07
N VAL A 813 10.84 36.24 -2.00
CA VAL A 813 9.43 36.62 -2.07
C VAL A 813 9.26 38.12 -2.32
N ASP A 814 8.43 38.46 -3.30
CA ASP A 814 7.90 39.79 -3.57
C ASP A 814 6.36 39.73 -3.69
N GLU A 815 5.70 40.85 -4.01
CA GLU A 815 4.23 40.97 -3.99
C GLU A 815 3.51 39.98 -4.91
N ASP A 816 4.05 39.68 -6.10
CA ASP A 816 3.43 38.72 -7.04
C ASP A 816 4.26 37.44 -7.26
N TYR A 817 5.10 37.05 -6.29
CA TYR A 817 5.84 35.79 -6.34
C TYR A 817 4.89 34.58 -6.39
N TYR A 818 3.90 34.54 -5.50
CA TYR A 818 2.96 33.42 -5.38
C TYR A 818 1.92 33.36 -6.51
N ASP A 819 1.76 34.42 -7.29
CA ASP A 819 0.78 34.47 -8.39
C ASP A 819 1.34 33.87 -9.69
N ARG A 820 2.65 33.62 -9.77
CA ARG A 820 3.31 33.08 -10.96
C ARG A 820 3.30 31.55 -10.95
N GLY A 821 2.89 30.95 -12.07
CA GLY A 821 2.71 29.50 -12.18
C GLY A 821 3.99 28.70 -11.92
N TRP A 822 5.11 29.03 -12.54
CA TRP A 822 6.37 28.31 -12.32
C TRP A 822 6.90 28.42 -10.87
N CYS A 823 6.85 29.61 -10.26
CA CYS A 823 7.20 29.77 -8.85
C CYS A 823 6.27 28.97 -7.93
N ALA A 824 4.97 28.91 -8.25
CA ALA A 824 4.01 28.11 -7.51
C ALA A 824 4.30 26.59 -7.63
N VAL A 825 4.80 26.10 -8.77
CA VAL A 825 5.28 24.70 -8.91
C VAL A 825 6.48 24.45 -8.01
N GLU A 826 7.46 25.36 -8.00
CA GLU A 826 8.66 25.24 -7.18
C GLU A 826 8.32 25.18 -5.68
N VAL A 827 7.44 26.08 -5.23
CA VAL A 827 6.91 26.09 -3.86
C VAL A 827 6.21 24.79 -3.52
N MET A 828 5.29 24.33 -4.38
CA MET A 828 4.55 23.09 -4.13
C MET A 828 5.47 21.87 -4.06
N MET A 829 6.51 21.82 -4.91
CA MET A 829 7.53 20.78 -4.88
C MET A 829 8.29 20.81 -3.54
N ALA A 830 8.79 21.97 -3.13
CA ALA A 830 9.53 22.11 -1.89
C ALA A 830 8.68 21.82 -0.65
N GLU A 831 7.44 22.30 -0.61
CA GLU A 831 6.47 22.02 0.46
C GLU A 831 6.21 20.52 0.56
N THR A 832 5.96 19.86 -0.58
CA THR A 832 5.70 18.41 -0.59
C THR A 832 6.92 17.61 -0.15
N LEU A 833 8.11 17.96 -0.63
CA LEU A 833 9.35 17.28 -0.23
C LEU A 833 9.64 17.46 1.27
N ARG A 834 9.44 18.68 1.79
CA ARG A 834 9.57 18.99 3.21
C ARG A 834 8.56 18.20 4.05
N SER A 835 7.27 18.23 3.70
CA SER A 835 6.20 17.61 4.50
C SER A 835 6.28 16.09 4.52
N SER A 836 6.67 15.48 3.40
CA SER A 836 6.54 14.03 3.22
C SER A 836 7.80 13.27 3.63
N TYR A 837 8.98 13.88 3.48
CA TYR A 837 10.24 13.20 3.76
C TYR A 837 11.02 13.83 4.92
N SER A 838 10.74 15.08 5.31
CA SER A 838 11.50 15.81 6.34
C SER A 838 13.01 15.89 6.07
N ILE A 839 13.41 15.83 4.80
CA ILE A 839 14.81 15.92 4.34
C ILE A 839 15.15 17.35 3.90
N HIS A 840 14.22 17.98 3.19
CA HIS A 840 14.41 19.27 2.53
C HIS A 840 14.03 20.43 3.44
N GLN A 841 14.75 21.54 3.30
CA GLN A 841 14.44 22.80 3.99
C GLN A 841 13.84 23.81 3.00
N TRP A 842 12.90 24.63 3.45
CA TRP A 842 12.34 25.70 2.64
C TRP A 842 12.27 27.01 3.43
N TYR A 843 12.87 28.05 2.88
CA TYR A 843 12.98 29.37 3.47
C TYR A 843 12.40 30.44 2.54
N GLU A 844 11.87 31.50 3.14
CA GLU A 844 11.53 32.75 2.45
C GLU A 844 12.50 33.85 2.84
N HIS A 845 13.02 34.58 1.86
CA HIS A 845 13.70 35.85 2.07
C HIS A 845 12.73 36.99 1.81
N VAL A 846 12.39 37.72 2.87
CA VAL A 846 11.41 38.82 2.83
C VAL A 846 12.13 40.14 3.09
N LEU A 847 11.91 41.12 2.22
CA LEU A 847 12.46 42.47 2.37
C LEU A 847 11.85 43.18 3.59
N GLN A 848 12.66 43.98 4.28
CA GLN A 848 12.16 44.77 5.40
C GLN A 848 11.27 45.93 4.90
N PRO A 849 10.11 46.19 5.54
CA PRO A 849 9.23 47.30 5.16
C PRO A 849 9.97 48.65 5.22
N GLY A 850 10.03 49.37 4.09
CA GLY A 850 10.73 50.65 3.98
C GLY A 850 12.26 50.59 3.91
N GLY A 851 12.84 49.38 3.81
CA GLY A 851 14.28 49.13 3.70
C GLY A 851 14.84 49.08 2.27
N SER A 852 16.12 48.74 2.16
CA SER A 852 16.80 48.48 0.88
C SER A 852 16.13 47.33 0.12
N ARG A 853 16.13 47.36 -1.23
CA ARG A 853 15.66 46.23 -2.08
C ARG A 853 16.55 44.99 -2.01
N VAL A 854 17.63 45.05 -1.21
CA VAL A 854 18.63 43.99 -1.04
C VAL A 854 18.51 43.32 0.32
N GLU A 855 18.39 44.11 1.39
CA GLU A 855 18.44 43.59 2.77
C GLU A 855 17.07 43.07 3.20
N GLY A 856 17.05 41.82 3.66
CA GLY A 856 15.85 41.16 4.14
C GLY A 856 16.15 40.23 5.30
N VAL A 857 15.12 39.53 5.76
CA VAL A 857 15.22 38.49 6.78
C VAL A 857 14.89 37.16 6.15
N LEU A 858 15.71 36.16 6.44
CA LEU A 858 15.42 34.78 6.08
C LEU A 858 14.59 34.13 7.20
N ARG A 859 13.45 33.56 6.86
CA ARG A 859 12.59 32.82 7.78
C ARG A 859 12.24 31.46 7.21
N GLU A 860 11.96 30.50 8.07
CA GLU A 860 11.33 29.25 7.64
C GLU A 860 9.99 29.57 6.97
N ALA A 861 9.77 28.98 5.80
CA ALA A 861 8.60 29.29 5.01
C ALA A 861 7.31 28.76 5.69
N PRO A 862 6.26 29.59 5.85
CA PRO A 862 5.03 29.14 6.48
C PRO A 862 4.30 28.12 5.61
N ASP A 863 3.57 27.19 6.22
CA ASP A 863 2.63 26.33 5.49
C ASP A 863 1.51 27.22 4.92
N ARG A 864 1.50 27.41 3.60
CA ARG A 864 0.57 28.31 2.92
C ARG A 864 -0.12 27.59 1.75
N PRO A 865 -1.46 27.61 1.67
CA PRO A 865 -2.14 27.09 0.50
C PRO A 865 -1.79 27.94 -0.72
N ILE A 866 -1.13 27.33 -1.70
CA ILE A 866 -0.67 27.99 -2.93
C ILE A 866 -1.84 28.38 -3.85
N GLY A 867 -3.06 27.89 -3.59
CA GLY A 867 -4.23 28.08 -4.47
C GLY A 867 -4.21 27.13 -5.67
N MET A 868 -5.17 27.25 -6.58
CA MET A 868 -5.24 26.35 -7.74
C MET A 868 -4.28 26.80 -8.85
N MET A 869 -3.50 25.87 -9.41
CA MET A 869 -2.51 26.20 -10.46
C MET A 869 -3.16 26.75 -11.74
N LYS A 870 -4.40 26.34 -12.03
CA LYS A 870 -5.19 26.86 -13.16
C LYS A 870 -5.46 28.36 -13.09
N ASP A 871 -5.34 28.98 -11.92
CA ASP A 871 -5.62 30.41 -11.71
C ASP A 871 -4.33 31.25 -11.68
N LYS A 872 -3.16 30.61 -11.83
CA LYS A 872 -1.84 31.28 -11.81
C LYS A 872 -1.50 31.94 -13.14
N ARG A 873 -0.73 33.03 -13.05
CA ARG A 873 -0.21 33.80 -14.20
C ARG A 873 0.99 33.09 -14.81
N LEU A 874 0.99 32.96 -16.13
CA LEU A 874 2.10 32.41 -16.90
C LEU A 874 2.62 33.46 -17.88
N THR A 875 3.92 33.39 -18.18
CA THR A 875 4.51 34.21 -19.25
C THR A 875 3.97 33.75 -20.61
N PHE A 876 3.85 32.44 -20.79
CA PHE A 876 3.27 31.81 -21.96
C PHE A 876 2.13 30.89 -21.51
N GLU A 877 0.91 31.14 -21.99
CA GLU A 877 -0.25 30.31 -21.64
C GLU A 877 -0.14 28.87 -22.17
N THR A 878 0.71 28.64 -23.18
CA THR A 878 1.09 27.32 -23.66
C THR A 878 1.74 26.44 -22.58
N ASP A 879 2.27 27.01 -21.50
CA ASP A 879 2.84 26.25 -20.37
C ASP A 879 1.76 25.67 -19.42
N ARG A 880 0.50 26.11 -19.53
CA ARG A 880 -0.56 25.76 -18.57
C ARG A 880 -0.76 24.24 -18.43
N PRO A 881 -0.84 23.45 -19.52
CA PRO A 881 -0.94 21.99 -19.41
C PRO A 881 0.24 21.36 -18.65
N LYS A 882 1.46 21.85 -18.88
CA LYS A 882 2.69 21.38 -18.23
C LYS A 882 2.65 21.66 -16.72
N VAL A 883 2.28 22.87 -16.33
CA VAL A 883 2.19 23.27 -14.93
C VAL A 883 1.10 22.48 -14.18
N LEU A 884 -0.06 22.25 -14.81
CA LEU A 884 -1.13 21.41 -14.23
C LEU A 884 -0.71 19.94 -14.09
N PHE A 885 0.05 19.42 -15.06
CA PHE A 885 0.62 18.08 -14.98
C PHE A 885 1.61 17.98 -13.81
N LEU A 886 2.51 18.95 -13.66
CA LEU A 886 3.46 18.99 -12.55
C LEU A 886 2.77 19.10 -11.21
N GLU A 887 1.66 19.84 -11.10
CA GLU A 887 0.81 19.86 -9.91
C GLU A 887 0.41 18.46 -9.44
N ARG A 888 0.01 17.60 -10.38
CA ARG A 888 -0.38 16.22 -10.09
C ARG A 888 0.84 15.38 -9.72
N GLN A 889 1.94 15.49 -10.45
CA GLN A 889 3.16 14.74 -10.16
C GLN A 889 3.77 15.06 -8.80
N SER A 890 3.74 16.32 -8.38
CA SER A 890 4.20 16.71 -7.04
C SER A 890 3.34 16.09 -5.94
N LYS A 891 2.01 16.07 -6.10
CA LYS A 891 1.10 15.43 -5.13
C LYS A 891 1.35 13.93 -4.98
N LEU A 892 1.85 13.27 -6.02
CA LEU A 892 2.24 11.85 -6.00
C LEU A 892 3.55 11.61 -5.24
N LEU A 893 4.32 12.64 -4.88
CA LEU A 893 5.49 12.52 -4.00
C LEU A 893 5.11 12.55 -2.52
N ARG A 894 3.83 12.67 -2.16
CA ARG A 894 3.39 12.62 -0.77
C ARG A 894 3.57 11.25 -0.12
#